data_AF-A0A514CND9-F1
#
_entry.id   AF-A0A514CND9-F1
#
_cell.length_a   1.000
_cell.length_b   1.000
_cell.length_c   1.000
_cell.angle_alpha   90.00
_cell.angle_beta   90.00
_cell.angle_gamma   90.00
#
_symmetry.space_group_name_H-M   'P 1'
#
loop_
_entity.id
_entity.type
_entity.pdbx_description
1 polymer ?
#
loop_
_entity_poly.entity_id
_entity_poly.type
_entity_poly.pdbx_seq_one_letter_code
_entity_poly.pdbx_strand_id
1 'polypeptide(L)'
;MKIYRLLAFILLTFCCLSTIAEAQSGDQILDGIGETDLIARYRLDVDAKDWSRNNLHALVKGADAAFIKDKKFGNVLSLSGKEKSFVSIPAETLTGVESLSICGWVFLQDDRQGQVIFDMGTDTKSHFSVSPAGNGSKGGLITQISTAAGTKHKTLAKALPIGQWSHIAIILDIPSKSVSYYLNGKKAATSDEVVLDLSKLFGNNMGQNYFSIGRPLATDGPYLNAKLHDVRIYRIPLNPRQVANIYGKDENRVNERKEPQDVFQEFPADRPQLFNEYLTGVDNVQVETKVGHLPRLPRYLKGRYRDGVDGPMVRVIWPAPKDNRTVLEVGQYTITGKIPGSSIAPTATVTIKGKDKGAAPEQNLEAFGLGEVTLDTDTHGHSSKFIENRDKFITTLAKTNPDDFLYMFRNAFGQQQPAGSKPLGVWDSQETKLRGHATGHYLTAIAQAYASTGYDRTLQSNFAEKMAHMVNTLFELSQMSGKPTSSGNGHTADPTAVPVGPGKASYDSDLSEEGIRTDFWNWGEGFISAYPPDQFIMLEQGAKYGGQKDQVWAPYYTLHKILAGLMDIYEVSGNEKALEVAKDMGYWVAARLGKLPTETLISMWNTYIAGEFGGMNEALSRLYRITNEPQYLEAAKLFDNITVFYGNSDHIHGLAKNVDTFRGLHANQHIPQIMGTLEMYRNTKSAPYYHIADNFWHMATNDYMYSIGGVAGARTPANAECFTSEPATLYKNGFSAGGQNETCATYNMLKLSRNLFLFHQDPAYMDYYERGLYNHILASVAENSPANTYHVPLRPGSIKQFGNPEMKGFTCCNGTAIESSTKLQNSIYFKSADDKSLYVNLFIPSTLKWKNQNVTIVQATAFPKEDHTRLTIQGKGTFDLKVRVPQWATKGMTIKINGKDEKIKAVPGSYATISRKWKNGDTIDLRIPFQFHLEPVMDQQNLASLFYGPILLAAQEDEPRKEWRKVTLNAKNIGQSISGDPEKLNFTINGVTYKPFYDTYGRHSVYLDVSLE
;
A
#
# COMPACT_ATOMS: atom_id res chain seq x y z
N MET A 1 70.04 6.12 -7.81
CA MET A 1 69.53 4.83 -8.30
C MET A 1 68.08 4.71 -7.84
N LYS A 2 67.09 4.93 -8.72
CA LYS A 2 66.49 3.90 -9.60
C LYS A 2 65.95 2.73 -8.74
N ILE A 3 64.62 2.66 -8.52
CA ILE A 3 63.65 1.81 -9.29
C ILE A 3 63.53 0.42 -8.59
N TYR A 4 62.43 -0.16 -8.10
CA TYR A 4 60.96 -0.04 -8.15
C TYR A 4 60.41 -0.60 -6.81
N ARG A 5 59.34 -0.10 -6.17
CA ARG A 5 57.91 -0.24 -6.55
C ARG A 5 57.48 -1.70 -6.81
N LEU A 6 57.16 -2.47 -5.75
CA LEU A 6 56.17 -3.56 -5.86
C LEU A 6 55.51 -4.02 -4.55
N LEU A 7 55.84 -3.46 -3.38
CA LEU A 7 55.26 -3.93 -2.10
C LEU A 7 54.63 -2.82 -1.25
N ALA A 8 54.16 -1.76 -1.91
CA ALA A 8 53.41 -0.65 -1.31
C ALA A 8 51.93 -0.64 -1.75
N PHE A 9 51.36 -1.77 -2.20
CA PHE A 9 50.05 -1.75 -2.87
C PHE A 9 49.01 -2.83 -2.54
N ILE A 10 49.21 -3.78 -1.61
CA ILE A 10 48.23 -4.89 -1.47
C ILE A 10 47.75 -5.24 -0.03
N LEU A 11 48.29 -4.67 1.05
CA LEU A 11 47.90 -5.12 2.42
C LEU A 11 47.47 -4.01 3.39
N LEU A 12 47.00 -2.88 2.86
CA LEU A 12 46.40 -1.78 3.64
C LEU A 12 45.06 -1.31 3.04
N THR A 13 44.34 -2.24 2.40
CA THR A 13 43.00 -2.05 1.87
C THR A 13 42.04 -2.97 2.59
N PHE A 14 40.91 -2.40 3.05
CA PHE A 14 39.74 -3.00 3.70
C PHE A 14 39.70 -2.96 5.24
N CYS A 15 39.84 -1.77 5.83
CA CYS A 15 39.21 -1.42 7.11
C CYS A 15 38.54 -0.04 7.02
N CYS A 16 37.54 0.05 6.14
CA CYS A 16 36.47 1.04 6.17
C CYS A 16 35.24 0.30 5.65
N LEU A 17 34.51 -0.38 6.54
CA LEU A 17 33.20 -0.94 6.23
C LEU A 17 32.25 0.24 5.99
N SER A 18 32.14 0.66 4.74
CA SER A 18 31.01 1.45 4.27
C SER A 18 29.77 0.60 4.45
N THR A 19 28.97 0.88 5.47
CA THR A 19 27.59 0.40 5.60
C THR A 19 26.77 1.05 4.49
N ILE A 20 26.85 0.47 3.30
CA ILE A 20 25.91 0.75 2.22
C ILE A 20 24.56 0.23 2.74
N ALA A 21 23.53 1.08 2.72
CA ALA A 21 22.16 0.61 2.78
C ALA A 21 21.91 -0.24 1.52
N GLU A 22 22.30 -1.50 1.58
CA GLU A 22 21.77 -2.51 0.69
C GLU A 22 20.28 -2.62 1.02
N ALA A 23 19.43 -2.62 0.00
CA ALA A 23 18.03 -2.92 0.22
C ALA A 23 17.93 -4.25 0.95
N GLN A 24 17.03 -4.36 1.92
CA GLN A 24 16.88 -5.52 2.80
C GLN A 24 17.02 -6.81 1.98
N SER A 25 18.20 -7.42 2.07
CA SER A 25 18.55 -8.58 1.27
C SER A 25 17.75 -9.77 1.75
N GLY A 26 17.23 -10.56 0.82
CA GLY A 26 16.99 -11.98 1.07
C GLY A 26 15.59 -12.44 1.45
N ASP A 27 14.67 -11.61 1.95
CA ASP A 27 13.35 -12.12 2.38
C ASP A 27 12.17 -11.49 1.62
N GLN A 28 12.43 -10.51 0.76
CA GLN A 28 11.42 -9.70 0.05
C GLN A 28 10.75 -10.38 -1.13
N ILE A 29 11.32 -11.49 -1.60
CA ILE A 29 11.08 -11.97 -2.96
C ILE A 29 11.02 -13.51 -2.95
N LEU A 30 9.84 -14.05 -3.26
CA LEU A 30 9.69 -15.47 -3.56
C LEU A 30 10.06 -15.68 -5.05
N ASP A 31 11.19 -16.34 -5.33
CA ASP A 31 11.57 -16.77 -6.71
C ASP A 31 11.86 -15.67 -7.74
N GLY A 32 12.14 -14.46 -7.28
CA GLY A 32 12.26 -13.29 -8.15
C GLY A 32 10.94 -12.53 -8.36
N ILE A 33 9.90 -12.86 -7.58
CA ILE A 33 8.53 -12.34 -7.69
C ILE A 33 8.10 -11.76 -6.34
N GLY A 34 7.34 -10.67 -6.37
CA GLY A 34 6.77 -10.06 -5.16
C GLY A 34 5.72 -11.00 -4.54
N GLU A 35 5.59 -11.02 -3.22
CA GLU A 35 4.69 -11.96 -2.55
C GLU A 35 3.22 -11.76 -2.95
N THR A 36 2.79 -10.52 -3.14
CA THR A 36 1.42 -10.17 -3.54
C THR A 36 1.03 -10.64 -4.95
N ASP A 37 2.01 -11.02 -5.78
CA ASP A 37 1.78 -11.59 -7.10
C ASP A 37 1.35 -13.08 -7.05
N LEU A 38 1.64 -13.77 -5.95
CA LEU A 38 1.27 -15.17 -5.74
C LEU A 38 -0.18 -15.26 -5.24
N ILE A 39 -1.04 -15.94 -6.00
CA ILE A 39 -2.43 -16.20 -5.60
C ILE A 39 -2.49 -17.39 -4.65
N ALA A 40 -1.90 -18.52 -5.04
CA ALA A 40 -1.92 -19.75 -4.27
C ALA A 40 -0.71 -20.64 -4.58
N ARG A 41 -0.23 -21.37 -3.58
CA ARG A 41 0.86 -22.35 -3.72
C ARG A 41 0.54 -23.62 -2.95
N TYR A 42 0.50 -24.76 -3.64
CA TYR A 42 0.29 -26.07 -3.07
C TYR A 42 1.56 -26.91 -3.24
N ARG A 43 2.27 -27.18 -2.13
CA ARG A 43 3.49 -28.01 -2.19
C ARG A 43 3.17 -29.46 -2.57
N LEU A 44 2.01 -29.97 -2.16
CA LEU A 44 1.53 -31.33 -2.45
C LEU A 44 2.53 -32.41 -2.02
N ASP A 45 3.20 -32.21 -0.90
CA ASP A 45 4.15 -33.12 -0.28
C ASP A 45 3.55 -33.88 0.90
N VAL A 46 2.78 -33.20 1.76
CA VAL A 46 2.10 -33.79 2.93
C VAL A 46 0.59 -33.51 2.97
N ASP A 47 0.16 -32.40 2.40
CA ASP A 47 -1.23 -31.98 2.32
C ASP A 47 -1.49 -31.13 1.06
N ALA A 48 -2.70 -30.57 0.96
CA ALA A 48 -3.07 -29.63 -0.10
C ALA A 48 -3.36 -28.22 0.44
N LYS A 49 -2.73 -27.85 1.57
CA LYS A 49 -2.85 -26.49 2.12
C LYS A 49 -2.18 -25.47 1.19
N ASP A 50 -2.79 -24.31 1.12
CA ASP A 50 -2.26 -23.14 0.42
C ASP A 50 -1.19 -22.45 1.28
N TRP A 51 0.03 -22.39 0.75
CA TRP A 51 1.20 -21.78 1.37
C TRP A 51 1.35 -20.28 1.05
N SER A 52 0.54 -19.73 0.14
CA SER A 52 0.60 -18.31 -0.24
C SER A 52 0.09 -17.35 0.83
N ARG A 53 -0.51 -17.88 1.91
CA ARG A 53 -1.13 -17.12 3.02
C ARG A 53 -2.45 -16.43 2.65
N ASN A 54 -2.97 -16.68 1.45
CA ASN A 54 -4.32 -16.25 1.06
C ASN A 54 -5.43 -17.20 1.54
N ASN A 55 -5.04 -18.30 2.17
CA ASN A 55 -5.93 -19.31 2.77
C ASN A 55 -6.83 -20.02 1.74
N LEU A 56 -6.36 -20.12 0.49
CA LEU A 56 -7.07 -20.77 -0.60
C LEU A 56 -6.80 -22.28 -0.62
N HIS A 57 -7.01 -22.96 0.52
CA HIS A 57 -6.68 -24.38 0.68
C HIS A 57 -7.41 -25.27 -0.33
N ALA A 58 -6.68 -26.18 -0.96
CA ALA A 58 -7.23 -27.13 -1.89
C ALA A 58 -7.72 -28.40 -1.17
N LEU A 59 -8.61 -29.14 -1.84
CA LEU A 59 -9.14 -30.41 -1.33
C LEU A 59 -8.69 -31.56 -2.23
N VAL A 60 -8.00 -32.54 -1.65
CA VAL A 60 -7.76 -33.81 -2.32
C VAL A 60 -9.03 -34.66 -2.24
N LYS A 61 -9.48 -35.20 -3.38
CA LYS A 61 -10.71 -36.00 -3.50
C LYS A 61 -10.38 -37.35 -4.16
N GLY A 62 -11.18 -38.36 -3.83
CA GLY A 62 -11.06 -39.73 -4.34
C GLY A 62 -10.24 -40.65 -3.42
N ALA A 63 -10.50 -41.96 -3.50
CA ALA A 63 -10.02 -42.94 -2.51
C ALA A 63 -8.58 -43.40 -2.74
N ASP A 64 -8.05 -43.23 -3.95
CA ASP A 64 -6.69 -43.65 -4.33
C ASP A 64 -5.68 -42.50 -4.42
N ALA A 65 -6.07 -41.28 -4.02
CA ALA A 65 -5.14 -40.17 -3.85
C ALA A 65 -4.27 -40.39 -2.61
N ALA A 66 -2.95 -40.39 -2.78
CA ALA A 66 -2.03 -40.65 -1.68
C ALA A 66 -0.77 -39.79 -1.76
N PHE A 67 -0.32 -39.30 -0.61
CA PHE A 67 1.02 -38.73 -0.45
C PHE A 67 2.03 -39.88 -0.30
N ILE A 68 2.94 -40.00 -1.26
CA ILE A 68 3.91 -41.11 -1.33
C ILE A 68 5.34 -40.59 -1.39
N LYS A 69 6.29 -41.43 -0.97
CA LYS A 69 7.71 -41.11 -1.09
C LYS A 69 8.14 -41.01 -2.55
N ASP A 70 8.92 -39.99 -2.87
CA ASP A 70 9.52 -39.77 -4.19
C ASP A 70 11.04 -39.52 -4.07
N LYS A 71 11.80 -40.01 -5.05
CA LYS A 71 13.26 -39.89 -5.05
C LYS A 71 13.75 -38.44 -5.20
N LYS A 72 12.97 -37.58 -5.86
CA LYS A 72 13.38 -36.20 -6.17
C LYS A 72 12.91 -35.21 -5.11
N PHE A 73 11.66 -35.32 -4.68
CA PHE A 73 11.02 -34.33 -3.81
C PHE A 73 10.75 -34.82 -2.37
N GLY A 74 11.17 -36.04 -2.04
CA GLY A 74 10.91 -36.63 -0.73
C GLY A 74 9.50 -37.20 -0.63
N ASN A 75 8.47 -36.35 -0.68
CA ASN A 75 7.06 -36.76 -0.75
C ASN A 75 6.30 -35.97 -1.82
N VAL A 76 5.33 -36.63 -2.47
CA VAL A 76 4.50 -36.06 -3.53
C VAL A 76 3.09 -36.62 -3.50
N LEU A 77 2.11 -35.89 -4.06
CA LEU A 77 0.77 -36.40 -4.28
C LEU A 77 0.73 -37.30 -5.53
N SER A 78 0.23 -38.52 -5.38
CA SER A 78 0.00 -39.47 -6.48
C SER A 78 -1.50 -39.62 -6.76
N LEU A 79 -1.88 -39.47 -8.03
CA LEU A 79 -3.21 -39.74 -8.55
C LEU A 79 -3.13 -40.92 -9.53
N SER A 80 -3.94 -41.96 -9.33
CA SER A 80 -3.85 -43.19 -10.14
C SER A 80 -4.68 -43.15 -11.45
N GLY A 81 -5.60 -42.20 -11.56
CA GLY A 81 -6.55 -42.08 -12.66
C GLY A 81 -7.66 -43.15 -12.69
N LYS A 82 -7.75 -44.05 -11.70
CA LYS A 82 -8.74 -45.13 -11.63
C LYS A 82 -9.93 -44.81 -10.73
N GLU A 83 -9.71 -44.38 -9.49
CA GLU A 83 -10.79 -44.12 -8.52
C GLU A 83 -11.27 -42.65 -8.51
N LYS A 84 -11.23 -42.01 -9.69
CA LYS A 84 -11.69 -40.62 -9.89
C LYS A 84 -11.06 -39.63 -8.91
N SER A 85 -9.78 -39.81 -8.57
CA SER A 85 -9.06 -38.90 -7.68
C SER A 85 -8.55 -37.64 -8.37
N PHE A 86 -8.65 -36.51 -7.66
CA PHE A 86 -8.27 -35.20 -8.17
C PHE A 86 -8.05 -34.20 -7.02
N VAL A 87 -7.50 -33.04 -7.34
CA VAL A 87 -7.41 -31.89 -6.42
C VAL A 87 -8.43 -30.84 -6.84
N SER A 88 -9.26 -30.38 -5.90
CA SER A 88 -10.19 -29.27 -6.10
C SER A 88 -9.57 -27.99 -5.54
N ILE A 89 -9.54 -26.93 -6.35
CA ILE A 89 -9.02 -25.61 -5.98
C ILE A 89 -10.19 -24.67 -5.68
N PRO A 90 -10.12 -23.80 -4.66
CA PRO A 90 -11.18 -22.82 -4.38
C PRO A 90 -11.43 -21.89 -5.56
N ALA A 91 -12.71 -21.60 -5.82
CA ALA A 91 -13.18 -20.78 -6.94
C ALA A 91 -12.62 -19.34 -6.89
N GLU A 92 -12.37 -18.84 -5.69
CA GLU A 92 -11.87 -17.51 -5.35
C GLU A 92 -10.47 -17.26 -5.92
N THR A 93 -9.70 -18.33 -6.19
CA THR A 93 -8.38 -18.29 -6.81
C THR A 93 -8.39 -17.58 -8.17
N LEU A 94 -9.52 -17.63 -8.88
CA LEU A 94 -9.64 -17.08 -10.23
C LEU A 94 -10.45 -15.78 -10.28
N THR A 95 -10.91 -15.27 -9.13
CA THR A 95 -11.77 -14.08 -9.11
C THR A 95 -10.98 -12.83 -9.44
N GLY A 96 -11.45 -12.11 -10.47
CA GLY A 96 -10.94 -10.78 -10.84
C GLY A 96 -9.54 -10.76 -11.45
N VAL A 97 -8.93 -11.91 -11.77
CA VAL A 97 -7.57 -11.97 -12.34
C VAL A 97 -7.54 -11.38 -13.74
N GLU A 98 -6.60 -10.46 -13.99
CA GLU A 98 -6.41 -9.86 -15.31
C GLU A 98 -5.49 -10.71 -16.18
N SER A 99 -4.45 -11.29 -15.60
CA SER A 99 -3.54 -12.23 -16.24
C SER A 99 -3.25 -13.36 -15.27
N LEU A 100 -2.83 -14.50 -15.79
CA LEU A 100 -2.71 -15.71 -14.98
C LEU A 100 -1.49 -16.52 -15.41
N SER A 101 -0.66 -16.91 -14.45
CA SER A 101 0.38 -17.90 -14.68
C SER A 101 0.18 -19.09 -13.76
N ILE A 102 0.25 -20.30 -14.31
CA ILE A 102 0.15 -21.54 -13.54
C ILE A 102 1.37 -22.39 -13.85
N CYS A 103 2.05 -22.85 -12.82
CA CYS A 103 3.18 -23.76 -12.95
C CYS A 103 3.16 -24.87 -11.93
N GLY A 104 3.91 -25.94 -12.19
CA GLY A 104 4.09 -27.03 -11.24
C GLY A 104 4.85 -28.20 -11.85
N TRP A 105 5.20 -29.15 -10.99
CA TRP A 105 5.85 -30.40 -11.38
C TRP A 105 4.83 -31.50 -11.62
N VAL A 106 4.97 -32.18 -12.76
CA VAL A 106 4.13 -33.30 -13.16
C VAL A 106 5.02 -34.48 -13.56
N PHE A 107 4.78 -35.64 -12.96
CA PHE A 107 5.32 -36.92 -13.37
C PHE A 107 4.19 -37.72 -14.02
N LEU A 108 4.13 -37.71 -15.35
CA LEU A 108 3.08 -38.40 -16.09
C LEU A 108 3.33 -39.92 -16.10
N GLN A 109 2.33 -40.73 -15.74
CA GLN A 109 2.48 -42.20 -15.69
C GLN A 109 2.00 -42.91 -16.96
N ASP A 110 1.02 -42.35 -17.68
CA ASP A 110 0.55 -42.84 -18.98
C ASP A 110 0.16 -41.67 -19.89
N ASP A 111 0.11 -41.90 -21.20
CA ASP A 111 -0.24 -40.89 -22.22
C ASP A 111 -1.67 -41.02 -22.73
N ARG A 112 -2.58 -41.52 -21.89
CA ARG A 112 -3.98 -41.73 -22.26
C ARG A 112 -4.61 -40.41 -22.73
N GLN A 113 -5.17 -40.44 -23.93
CA GLN A 113 -5.83 -39.28 -24.54
C GLN A 113 -7.03 -38.80 -23.72
N GLY A 114 -7.19 -37.48 -23.62
CA GLY A 114 -8.31 -36.85 -22.92
C GLY A 114 -8.10 -36.60 -21.43
N GLN A 115 -6.97 -37.01 -20.84
CA GLN A 115 -6.61 -36.59 -19.49
C GLN A 115 -6.34 -35.08 -19.47
N VAL A 116 -6.54 -34.45 -18.32
CA VAL A 116 -6.22 -33.04 -18.08
C VAL A 116 -5.36 -32.89 -16.84
N ILE A 117 -4.35 -32.03 -16.92
CA ILE A 117 -3.59 -31.58 -15.75
C ILE A 117 -4.42 -30.53 -15.02
N PHE A 118 -4.78 -29.44 -15.71
CA PHE A 118 -5.60 -28.36 -15.17
C PHE A 118 -6.88 -28.26 -15.97
N ASP A 119 -8.00 -28.04 -15.29
CA ASP A 119 -9.27 -27.68 -15.92
C ASP A 119 -10.01 -26.67 -15.03
N MET A 120 -10.33 -25.50 -15.58
CA MET A 120 -10.95 -24.41 -14.84
C MET A 120 -11.85 -23.53 -15.68
N GLY A 121 -12.96 -23.07 -15.12
CA GLY A 121 -13.96 -22.30 -15.84
C GLY A 121 -15.30 -22.30 -15.12
N THR A 122 -16.34 -21.79 -15.77
CA THR A 122 -17.71 -21.81 -15.23
C THR A 122 -18.49 -23.05 -15.67
N ASP A 123 -18.25 -23.55 -16.89
CA ASP A 123 -18.90 -24.72 -17.45
C ASP A 123 -18.11 -25.32 -18.64
N THR A 124 -18.58 -26.42 -19.23
CA THR A 124 -17.89 -27.10 -20.34
C THR A 124 -17.79 -26.29 -21.64
N LYS A 125 -18.49 -25.17 -21.75
CA LYS A 125 -18.42 -24.23 -22.88
C LYS A 125 -17.48 -23.06 -22.59
N SER A 126 -17.33 -22.67 -21.33
CA SER A 126 -16.45 -21.58 -20.89
C SER A 126 -15.41 -22.09 -19.89
N HIS A 127 -14.29 -22.61 -20.42
CA HIS A 127 -13.21 -23.16 -19.59
C HIS A 127 -11.83 -23.14 -20.28
N PHE A 128 -10.79 -23.13 -19.46
CA PHE A 128 -9.39 -23.35 -19.80
C PHE A 128 -8.98 -24.75 -19.34
N SER A 129 -8.34 -25.51 -20.23
CA SER A 129 -7.85 -26.86 -19.94
C SER A 129 -6.46 -27.11 -20.51
N VAL A 130 -5.69 -27.97 -19.83
CA VAL A 130 -4.34 -28.38 -20.23
C VAL A 130 -4.27 -29.91 -20.28
N SER A 131 -4.13 -30.50 -21.46
CA SER A 131 -4.03 -31.95 -21.65
C SER A 131 -2.59 -32.38 -21.92
N PRO A 132 -2.00 -33.34 -21.16
CA PRO A 132 -0.57 -33.68 -21.20
C PRO A 132 -0.11 -34.40 -22.47
N ALA A 133 -1.00 -35.18 -23.09
CA ALA A 133 -0.71 -36.05 -24.23
C ALA A 133 -1.68 -35.90 -25.41
N GLY A 134 -2.73 -35.09 -25.27
CA GLY A 134 -3.68 -34.76 -26.33
C GLY A 134 -5.15 -34.89 -25.88
N ASN A 135 -6.08 -34.56 -26.78
CA ASN A 135 -7.54 -34.53 -26.50
C ASN A 135 -8.35 -35.46 -27.44
N GLY A 136 -7.77 -36.56 -27.89
CA GLY A 136 -8.44 -37.58 -28.72
C GLY A 136 -8.43 -37.31 -30.23
N SER A 137 -8.16 -36.08 -30.67
CA SER A 137 -8.08 -35.71 -32.11
C SER A 137 -6.68 -35.31 -32.59
N LYS A 138 -5.79 -34.92 -31.66
CA LYS A 138 -4.40 -34.52 -31.90
C LYS A 138 -3.55 -34.93 -30.70
N GLY A 139 -2.34 -35.42 -30.94
CA GLY A 139 -1.34 -35.70 -29.88
C GLY A 139 -0.53 -34.47 -29.49
N GLY A 140 0.13 -34.51 -28.33
CA GLY A 140 0.95 -33.40 -27.80
C GLY A 140 0.37 -32.78 -26.53
N LEU A 141 1.10 -31.85 -25.91
CA LEU A 141 0.53 -31.06 -24.82
C LEU A 141 -0.37 -29.98 -25.43
N ILE A 142 -1.65 -30.00 -25.08
CA ILE A 142 -2.65 -29.08 -25.62
C ILE A 142 -3.16 -28.18 -24.52
N THR A 143 -3.01 -26.87 -24.70
CA THR A 143 -3.78 -25.88 -23.93
C THR A 143 -4.96 -25.44 -24.77
N GLN A 144 -6.17 -25.54 -24.21
CA GLN A 144 -7.41 -25.14 -24.88
C GLN A 144 -8.18 -24.16 -24.01
N ILE A 145 -8.56 -23.03 -24.61
CA ILE A 145 -9.52 -22.09 -24.03
C ILE A 145 -10.78 -22.16 -24.88
N SER A 146 -11.91 -22.45 -24.25
CA SER A 146 -13.23 -22.39 -24.87
C SER A 146 -14.01 -21.26 -24.21
N THR A 147 -14.71 -20.44 -24.99
CA THR A 147 -15.61 -19.40 -24.46
C THR A 147 -17.06 -19.74 -24.79
N ALA A 148 -18.00 -19.19 -24.01
CA ALA A 148 -19.44 -19.38 -24.23
C ALA A 148 -19.91 -18.96 -25.66
N ALA A 149 -19.17 -18.05 -26.32
CA ALA A 149 -19.43 -17.63 -27.70
C ALA A 149 -19.00 -18.65 -28.76
N GLY A 150 -18.43 -19.80 -28.36
CA GLY A 150 -17.96 -20.84 -29.26
C GLY A 150 -16.52 -20.66 -29.76
N THR A 151 -15.83 -19.59 -29.37
CA THR A 151 -14.42 -19.36 -29.72
C THR A 151 -13.53 -20.38 -29.01
N LYS A 152 -12.64 -21.03 -29.76
CA LYS A 152 -11.67 -22.00 -29.23
C LYS A 152 -10.25 -21.58 -29.60
N HIS A 153 -9.47 -21.17 -28.61
CA HIS A 153 -8.03 -20.97 -28.77
C HIS A 153 -7.30 -22.26 -28.38
N LYS A 154 -6.39 -22.72 -29.23
CA LYS A 154 -5.60 -23.93 -28.97
C LYS A 154 -4.13 -23.66 -29.20
N THR A 155 -3.31 -23.98 -28.21
CA THR A 155 -1.85 -23.95 -28.32
C THR A 155 -1.32 -25.37 -28.19
N LEU A 156 -0.43 -25.78 -29.10
CA LEU A 156 0.17 -27.12 -29.12
C LEU A 156 1.66 -27.02 -28.78
N ALA A 157 2.12 -27.89 -27.89
CA ALA A 157 3.53 -28.09 -27.57
C ALA A 157 3.88 -29.58 -27.57
N LYS A 158 5.17 -29.90 -27.39
CA LYS A 158 5.65 -31.28 -27.26
C LYS A 158 4.94 -31.97 -26.08
N ALA A 159 4.49 -33.21 -26.29
CA ALA A 159 3.86 -34.02 -25.24
C ALA A 159 4.78 -34.15 -24.03
N LEU A 160 4.18 -34.30 -22.84
CA LEU A 160 4.95 -34.59 -21.65
C LEU A 160 5.54 -36.00 -21.73
N PRO A 161 6.83 -36.16 -21.42
CA PRO A 161 7.47 -37.46 -21.40
C PRO A 161 6.96 -38.30 -20.23
N ILE A 162 6.61 -39.56 -20.52
CA ILE A 162 6.13 -40.54 -19.53
C ILE A 162 7.29 -41.00 -18.65
N GLY A 163 7.04 -41.22 -17.37
CA GLY A 163 8.01 -41.83 -16.46
C GLY A 163 9.12 -40.89 -16.01
N GLN A 164 8.97 -39.58 -16.20
CA GLN A 164 9.93 -38.57 -15.72
C GLN A 164 9.24 -37.29 -15.25
N TRP A 165 9.90 -36.59 -14.31
CA TRP A 165 9.44 -35.29 -13.82
C TRP A 165 9.63 -34.20 -14.88
N SER A 166 8.55 -33.47 -15.16
CA SER A 166 8.54 -32.29 -16.01
C SER A 166 7.97 -31.11 -15.25
N HIS A 167 8.65 -29.96 -15.29
CA HIS A 167 8.08 -28.70 -14.81
C HIS A 167 7.37 -28.02 -15.97
N ILE A 168 6.11 -27.66 -15.76
CA ILE A 168 5.31 -26.93 -16.74
C ILE A 168 5.02 -25.53 -16.22
N ALA A 169 4.99 -24.54 -17.11
CA ALA A 169 4.39 -23.24 -16.83
C ALA A 169 3.55 -22.77 -18.02
N ILE A 170 2.32 -22.34 -17.75
CA ILE A 170 1.40 -21.75 -18.72
C ILE A 170 1.17 -20.30 -18.32
N ILE A 171 1.43 -19.38 -19.23
CA ILE A 171 1.33 -17.94 -19.02
C ILE A 171 0.23 -17.39 -19.93
N LEU A 172 -0.85 -16.90 -19.33
CA LEU A 172 -1.91 -16.15 -20.00
C LEU A 172 -1.63 -14.65 -19.81
N ASP A 173 -1.09 -14.01 -20.85
CA ASP A 173 -0.77 -12.58 -20.87
C ASP A 173 -1.85 -11.84 -21.68
N ILE A 174 -2.83 -11.30 -20.97
CA ILE A 174 -3.99 -10.63 -21.57
C ILE A 174 -3.60 -9.29 -22.24
N PRO A 175 -2.77 -8.42 -21.64
CA PRO A 175 -2.24 -7.24 -22.32
C PRO A 175 -1.49 -7.55 -23.62
N SER A 176 -0.68 -8.60 -23.66
CA SER A 176 0.04 -9.01 -24.87
C SER A 176 -0.80 -9.89 -25.82
N LYS A 177 -2.05 -10.23 -25.46
CA LYS A 177 -2.93 -11.12 -26.22
C LYS A 177 -2.23 -12.46 -26.56
N SER A 178 -1.50 -13.03 -25.60
CA SER A 178 -0.66 -14.22 -25.86
C SER A 178 -0.81 -15.31 -24.79
N VAL A 179 -0.57 -16.55 -25.22
CA VAL A 179 -0.43 -17.71 -24.33
C VAL A 179 0.93 -18.34 -24.57
N SER A 180 1.78 -18.37 -23.54
CA SER A 180 3.11 -18.98 -23.60
C SER A 180 3.17 -20.25 -22.77
N TYR A 181 3.84 -21.27 -23.32
CA TYR A 181 4.11 -22.52 -22.64
C TYR A 181 5.60 -22.70 -22.42
N TYR A 182 5.97 -23.11 -21.21
CA TYR A 182 7.34 -23.45 -20.84
C TYR A 182 7.41 -24.88 -20.33
N LEU A 183 8.41 -25.61 -20.79
CA LEU A 183 8.77 -26.93 -20.33
C LEU A 183 10.19 -26.87 -19.75
N ASN A 184 10.33 -27.28 -18.49
CA ASN A 184 11.62 -27.32 -17.78
C ASN A 184 12.38 -25.98 -17.86
N GLY A 185 11.68 -24.88 -17.59
CA GLY A 185 12.23 -23.52 -17.56
C GLY A 185 12.45 -22.87 -18.94
N LYS A 186 12.19 -23.57 -20.05
CA LYS A 186 12.40 -23.06 -21.42
C LYS A 186 11.09 -22.90 -22.16
N LYS A 187 10.94 -21.79 -22.90
CA LYS A 187 9.76 -21.54 -23.75
C LYS A 187 9.69 -22.63 -24.82
N ALA A 188 8.59 -23.36 -24.85
CA ALA A 188 8.36 -24.50 -25.73
C ALA A 188 7.30 -24.22 -26.80
N ALA A 189 6.34 -23.34 -26.52
CA ALA A 189 5.38 -22.84 -27.51
C ALA A 189 4.86 -21.45 -27.13
N THR A 190 4.33 -20.71 -28.10
CA THR A 190 3.57 -19.48 -27.89
C THR A 190 2.48 -19.40 -28.95
N SER A 191 1.30 -18.92 -28.56
CA SER A 191 0.25 -18.49 -29.48
C SER A 191 0.00 -17.00 -29.23
N ASP A 192 0.04 -16.23 -30.30
CA ASP A 192 -0.33 -14.82 -30.30
C ASP A 192 -1.80 -14.65 -30.72
N GLU A 193 -2.34 -13.44 -30.62
CA GLU A 193 -3.73 -13.08 -30.98
C GLU A 193 -4.83 -13.79 -30.18
N VAL A 194 -4.54 -14.20 -28.94
CA VAL A 194 -5.53 -14.70 -28.00
C VAL A 194 -6.28 -13.52 -27.38
N VAL A 195 -7.38 -13.12 -28.00
CA VAL A 195 -8.27 -12.08 -27.48
C VAL A 195 -9.20 -12.71 -26.45
N LEU A 196 -8.85 -12.58 -25.17
CA LEU A 196 -9.59 -13.17 -24.07
C LEU A 196 -9.84 -12.14 -22.97
N ASP A 197 -11.01 -12.26 -22.35
CA ASP A 197 -11.34 -11.59 -21.10
C ASP A 197 -11.54 -12.67 -20.04
N LEU A 198 -10.60 -12.77 -19.10
CA LEU A 198 -10.63 -13.80 -18.06
C LEU A 198 -11.87 -13.66 -17.16
N SER A 199 -12.46 -12.47 -17.03
CA SER A 199 -13.72 -12.28 -16.29
C SER A 199 -14.91 -12.97 -16.97
N LYS A 200 -14.86 -13.16 -18.29
CA LYS A 200 -15.87 -13.94 -19.03
C LYS A 200 -15.62 -15.45 -18.95
N LEU A 201 -14.39 -15.85 -18.62
CA LEU A 201 -14.01 -17.25 -18.47
C LEU A 201 -14.26 -17.76 -17.05
N PHE A 202 -14.01 -16.92 -16.05
CA PHE A 202 -14.06 -17.27 -14.62
C PHE A 202 -15.14 -16.48 -13.85
N GLY A 203 -16.05 -15.79 -14.53
CA GLY A 203 -17.03 -14.93 -13.86
C GLY A 203 -16.44 -13.88 -12.92
N ASN A 204 -17.30 -13.06 -12.33
CA ASN A 204 -16.91 -12.07 -11.32
C ASN A 204 -17.51 -12.37 -9.93
N ASN A 205 -18.35 -13.41 -9.82
CA ASN A 205 -19.07 -13.74 -8.59
C ASN A 205 -18.42 -14.93 -7.87
N MET A 206 -18.33 -14.85 -6.54
CA MET A 206 -17.84 -15.94 -5.71
C MET A 206 -18.67 -17.22 -5.89
N GLY A 207 -18.00 -18.38 -5.93
CA GLY A 207 -18.64 -19.71 -5.96
C GLY A 207 -19.13 -20.21 -7.32
N GLN A 208 -18.94 -19.46 -8.42
CA GLN A 208 -19.36 -19.90 -9.76
C GLN A 208 -18.30 -20.66 -10.56
N ASN A 209 -17.05 -20.67 -10.09
CA ASN A 209 -15.95 -21.31 -10.79
C ASN A 209 -15.70 -22.73 -10.33
N TYR A 210 -15.37 -23.56 -11.30
CA TYR A 210 -14.69 -24.82 -11.10
C TYR A 210 -13.20 -24.64 -11.38
N PHE A 211 -12.35 -25.21 -10.53
CA PHE A 211 -10.94 -25.39 -10.83
C PHE A 211 -10.48 -26.71 -10.21
N SER A 212 -10.00 -27.63 -11.04
CA SER A 212 -9.41 -28.88 -10.62
C SER A 212 -8.00 -29.07 -11.17
N ILE A 213 -7.25 -29.92 -10.47
CA ILE A 213 -6.07 -30.60 -10.97
C ILE A 213 -6.42 -32.08 -11.11
N GLY A 214 -6.37 -32.60 -12.33
CA GLY A 214 -6.53 -34.02 -12.61
C GLY A 214 -7.95 -34.53 -12.89
N ARG A 215 -8.97 -33.65 -12.88
CA ARG A 215 -10.35 -34.00 -13.23
C ARG A 215 -10.89 -33.11 -14.35
N PRO A 216 -11.30 -33.64 -15.51
CA PRO A 216 -11.94 -32.84 -16.54
C PRO A 216 -13.30 -32.31 -16.09
N LEU A 217 -13.64 -31.11 -16.56
CA LEU A 217 -14.94 -30.49 -16.30
C LEU A 217 -16.07 -31.26 -16.99
N ALA A 218 -15.79 -31.84 -18.17
CA ALA A 218 -16.65 -32.82 -18.82
C ALA A 218 -16.68 -34.13 -17.99
N THR A 219 -17.88 -34.56 -17.59
CA THR A 219 -18.08 -35.64 -16.60
C THR A 219 -17.70 -37.05 -17.08
N ASP A 220 -17.44 -37.21 -18.37
CA ASP A 220 -17.14 -38.48 -19.08
C ASP A 220 -15.65 -38.66 -19.44
N GLY A 221 -14.79 -37.66 -19.19
CA GLY A 221 -13.36 -37.73 -19.50
C GLY A 221 -12.53 -38.54 -18.49
N PRO A 222 -11.35 -39.08 -18.90
CA PRO A 222 -10.47 -39.81 -18.01
C PRO A 222 -9.76 -38.89 -16.99
N TYR A 223 -9.59 -39.40 -15.77
CA TYR A 223 -8.86 -38.71 -14.70
C TYR A 223 -7.35 -38.86 -14.91
N LEU A 224 -6.59 -37.89 -14.40
CA LEU A 224 -5.14 -37.83 -14.55
C LEU A 224 -4.45 -38.97 -13.80
N ASN A 225 -3.57 -39.69 -14.49
CA ASN A 225 -2.66 -40.65 -13.89
C ASN A 225 -1.25 -40.05 -13.82
N ALA A 226 -0.95 -39.40 -12.70
CA ALA A 226 0.31 -38.65 -12.52
C ALA A 226 0.68 -38.48 -11.05
N LYS A 227 1.95 -38.14 -10.79
CA LYS A 227 2.36 -37.52 -9.53
C LYS A 227 2.51 -36.02 -9.71
N LEU A 228 2.19 -35.26 -8.67
CA LEU A 228 2.14 -33.80 -8.66
C LEU A 228 2.97 -33.24 -7.51
N HIS A 229 3.66 -32.13 -7.76
CA HIS A 229 4.40 -31.41 -6.71
C HIS A 229 4.49 -29.91 -7.02
N ASP A 230 4.45 -29.09 -5.98
CA ASP A 230 4.68 -27.64 -6.00
C ASP A 230 3.93 -26.88 -7.10
N VAL A 231 2.59 -26.92 -7.06
CA VAL A 231 1.72 -26.19 -7.98
C VAL A 231 1.56 -24.75 -7.49
N ARG A 232 1.74 -23.78 -8.39
CA ARG A 232 1.71 -22.35 -8.07
C ARG A 232 0.89 -21.58 -9.08
N ILE A 233 0.17 -20.57 -8.59
CA ILE A 233 -0.75 -19.75 -9.36
C ILE A 233 -0.45 -18.29 -9.08
N TYR A 234 -0.20 -17.50 -10.12
CA TYR A 234 0.17 -16.08 -10.02
C TYR A 234 -0.80 -15.20 -10.80
N ARG A 235 -1.05 -13.99 -10.29
CA ARG A 235 -1.92 -12.97 -10.93
C ARG A 235 -1.21 -12.07 -11.95
N ILE A 236 0.04 -12.41 -12.28
CA ILE A 236 0.87 -11.72 -13.26
C ILE A 236 1.28 -12.67 -14.38
N PRO A 237 1.57 -12.16 -15.58
CA PRO A 237 2.26 -12.94 -16.60
C PRO A 237 3.74 -13.10 -16.21
N LEU A 238 4.18 -14.32 -15.87
CA LEU A 238 5.58 -14.54 -15.52
C LEU A 238 6.48 -14.39 -16.75
N ASN A 239 7.58 -13.66 -16.58
CA ASN A 239 8.59 -13.52 -17.62
C ASN A 239 9.49 -14.79 -17.71
N PRO A 240 10.25 -14.98 -18.80
CA PRO A 240 11.09 -16.17 -18.99
C PRO A 240 12.06 -16.46 -17.83
N ARG A 241 12.57 -15.41 -17.19
CA ARG A 241 13.53 -15.54 -16.09
C ARG A 241 12.85 -15.99 -14.80
N GLN A 242 11.68 -15.45 -14.48
CA GLN A 242 10.88 -15.91 -13.35
C GLN A 242 10.52 -17.39 -13.50
N VAL A 243 10.12 -17.82 -14.70
CA VAL A 243 9.85 -19.24 -14.99
C VAL A 243 11.11 -20.11 -14.82
N ALA A 244 12.26 -19.64 -15.31
CA ALA A 244 13.53 -20.35 -15.14
C ALA A 244 13.96 -20.45 -13.66
N ASN A 245 13.74 -19.39 -12.88
CA ASN A 245 14.04 -19.37 -11.44
C ASN A 245 13.18 -20.37 -10.66
N ILE A 246 11.87 -20.41 -10.93
CA ILE A 246 10.95 -21.38 -10.31
C ILE A 246 11.39 -22.81 -10.64
N TYR A 247 11.78 -23.08 -11.89
CA TYR A 247 12.26 -24.40 -12.30
C TYR A 247 13.60 -24.80 -11.64
N GLY A 248 14.54 -23.87 -11.53
CA GLY A 248 15.93 -24.14 -11.14
C GLY A 248 16.22 -24.18 -9.64
N LYS A 249 15.22 -23.95 -8.77
CA LYS A 249 15.45 -23.83 -7.32
C LYS A 249 15.37 -25.15 -6.55
N ASP A 250 16.38 -25.39 -5.73
CA ASP A 250 16.33 -26.10 -4.46
C ASP A 250 15.78 -25.12 -3.39
N GLU A 251 14.96 -25.59 -2.44
CA GLU A 251 14.08 -24.78 -1.57
C GLU A 251 14.77 -23.72 -0.66
N ASN A 252 16.10 -23.64 -0.62
CA ASN A 252 16.87 -22.92 0.42
C ASN A 252 17.68 -21.69 -0.04
N ARG A 253 17.38 -21.05 -1.18
CA ARG A 253 18.14 -19.85 -1.62
C ARG A 253 17.28 -18.69 -2.11
N VAL A 254 17.51 -17.53 -1.50
CA VAL A 254 17.10 -16.23 -2.06
C VAL A 254 18.28 -15.66 -2.84
N ASN A 255 18.06 -15.41 -4.13
CA ASN A 255 19.09 -14.94 -5.04
C ASN A 255 18.93 -13.44 -5.33
N GLU A 256 20.08 -12.82 -5.54
CA GLU A 256 20.31 -11.39 -5.74
C GLU A 256 19.65 -10.80 -7.00
N ARG A 257 19.46 -9.48 -6.90
CA ARG A 257 18.96 -8.53 -7.90
C ARG A 257 19.70 -8.64 -9.24
N LYS A 258 18.97 -8.95 -10.31
CA LYS A 258 19.20 -8.31 -11.62
C LYS A 258 17.84 -7.96 -12.23
N GLU A 259 17.77 -6.90 -13.02
CA GLU A 259 16.53 -6.29 -13.53
C GLU A 259 15.59 -7.31 -14.24
N PRO A 260 14.27 -7.27 -13.97
CA PRO A 260 13.27 -7.93 -14.80
C PRO A 260 13.17 -7.24 -16.16
N GLN A 261 13.20 -8.00 -17.26
CA GLN A 261 12.96 -7.47 -18.59
C GLN A 261 11.45 -7.53 -18.87
N ASP A 262 10.69 -6.60 -18.29
CA ASP A 262 9.31 -6.32 -18.69
C ASP A 262 9.37 -5.48 -19.98
N VAL A 263 8.71 -5.90 -21.06
CA VAL A 263 8.78 -5.22 -22.36
C VAL A 263 7.86 -3.99 -22.33
N PHE A 264 8.37 -2.88 -21.83
CA PHE A 264 7.70 -1.57 -21.85
C PHE A 264 7.85 -0.91 -23.23
N GLN A 265 6.87 -0.09 -23.63
CA GLN A 265 7.00 0.77 -24.82
C GLN A 265 8.28 1.61 -24.68
N GLU A 266 9.19 1.62 -25.66
CA GLU A 266 10.44 2.41 -25.59
C GLU A 266 10.25 3.79 -26.24
N PHE A 267 10.85 4.82 -25.62
CA PHE A 267 10.92 6.17 -26.20
C PHE A 267 12.38 6.56 -26.47
N PRO A 268 12.70 7.15 -27.64
CA PRO A 268 14.04 7.64 -27.92
C PRO A 268 14.47 8.67 -26.88
N ALA A 269 15.65 8.48 -26.29
CA ALA A 269 16.17 9.35 -25.22
C ALA A 269 16.53 10.77 -25.72
N ASP A 270 16.72 10.93 -27.02
CA ASP A 270 17.09 12.16 -27.73
C ASP A 270 15.89 12.91 -28.33
N ARG A 271 14.68 12.34 -28.27
CA ARG A 271 13.47 12.99 -28.75
C ARG A 271 12.90 13.91 -27.65
N PRO A 272 12.68 15.21 -27.94
CA PRO A 272 11.97 16.10 -27.04
C PRO A 272 10.60 15.56 -26.63
N GLN A 273 10.31 15.66 -25.33
CA GLN A 273 9.11 15.08 -24.71
C GLN A 273 8.13 16.19 -24.32
N LEU A 274 6.89 16.14 -24.83
CA LEU A 274 5.83 17.11 -24.51
C LEU A 274 6.31 18.57 -24.72
N PHE A 275 6.13 19.45 -23.72
CA PHE A 275 6.53 20.86 -23.79
C PHE A 275 8.05 21.05 -23.93
N ASN A 276 8.88 20.03 -23.63
CA ASN A 276 10.32 20.14 -23.79
C ASN A 276 10.74 20.28 -25.27
N GLU A 277 9.85 20.00 -26.22
CA GLU A 277 10.04 20.30 -27.64
C GLU A 277 10.19 21.80 -27.95
N TYR A 278 9.51 22.63 -27.17
CA TYR A 278 9.56 24.09 -27.29
C TYR A 278 10.56 24.72 -26.31
N LEU A 279 11.19 23.92 -25.44
CA LEU A 279 12.07 24.44 -24.40
C LEU A 279 13.41 24.89 -24.99
N THR A 280 13.75 26.15 -24.75
CA THR A 280 15.01 26.78 -25.20
C THR A 280 16.02 26.98 -24.07
N GLY A 281 15.55 26.95 -22.82
CA GLY A 281 16.42 27.10 -21.65
C GLY A 281 15.66 27.12 -20.35
N VAL A 282 16.40 26.95 -19.26
CA VAL A 282 15.96 27.16 -17.87
C VAL A 282 17.00 28.03 -17.17
N ASP A 283 16.66 28.58 -16.01
CA ASP A 283 17.61 29.32 -15.18
C ASP A 283 18.49 28.37 -14.35
N ASN A 284 19.74 28.77 -14.10
CA ASN A 284 20.56 28.13 -13.07
C ASN A 284 20.08 28.57 -11.69
N VAL A 285 20.30 27.73 -10.69
CA VAL A 285 19.82 28.00 -9.32
C VAL A 285 20.96 28.12 -8.32
N GLN A 286 20.75 28.96 -7.32
CA GLN A 286 21.59 29.07 -6.13
C GLN A 286 20.84 28.40 -4.99
N VAL A 287 21.46 27.46 -4.31
CA VAL A 287 20.86 26.73 -3.19
C VAL A 287 21.79 26.79 -2.00
N GLU A 288 21.24 26.97 -0.81
CA GLU A 288 22.01 26.94 0.42
C GLU A 288 21.72 25.66 1.20
N THR A 289 22.75 25.15 1.86
CA THR A 289 22.62 24.09 2.86
C THR A 289 23.55 24.36 4.02
N LYS A 290 23.52 23.49 5.03
CA LYS A 290 24.38 23.55 6.20
C LYS A 290 25.30 22.34 6.27
N VAL A 291 26.44 22.50 6.97
CA VAL A 291 27.38 21.40 7.21
C VAL A 291 26.65 20.15 7.73
N GLY A 292 26.87 19.03 7.03
CA GLY A 292 26.31 17.72 7.29
C GLY A 292 24.93 17.45 6.69
N HIS A 293 24.27 18.42 6.05
CA HIS A 293 22.94 18.26 5.45
C HIS A 293 22.99 18.40 3.93
N LEU A 294 22.44 17.44 3.19
CA LEU A 294 22.31 17.59 1.74
C LEU A 294 21.32 18.71 1.39
N PRO A 295 21.55 19.47 0.30
CA PRO A 295 20.68 20.57 -0.10
C PRO A 295 19.30 20.07 -0.56
N ARG A 296 18.26 20.89 -0.35
CA ARG A 296 16.96 20.72 -1.02
C ARG A 296 16.99 21.44 -2.36
N LEU A 297 17.24 20.69 -3.43
CA LEU A 297 17.27 21.24 -4.80
C LEU A 297 15.85 21.44 -5.34
N PRO A 298 15.53 22.53 -6.05
CA PRO A 298 14.20 22.71 -6.65
C PRO A 298 13.95 21.67 -7.74
N ARG A 299 12.86 20.91 -7.63
CA ARG A 299 12.50 19.83 -8.58
C ARG A 299 11.96 20.35 -9.90
N TYR A 300 11.47 21.59 -9.89
CA TYR A 300 10.89 22.28 -11.03
C TYR A 300 11.52 23.66 -11.18
N LEU A 301 11.88 24.05 -12.40
CA LEU A 301 12.45 25.35 -12.75
C LEU A 301 11.59 26.09 -13.77
N LYS A 302 11.67 27.42 -13.79
CA LYS A 302 10.97 28.20 -14.82
C LYS A 302 11.63 27.97 -16.18
N GLY A 303 10.84 27.53 -17.16
CA GLY A 303 11.27 27.34 -18.54
C GLY A 303 11.14 28.61 -19.39
N ARG A 304 11.96 28.68 -20.45
CA ARG A 304 11.80 29.61 -21.57
C ARG A 304 11.45 28.83 -22.82
N TYR A 305 10.36 29.22 -23.48
CA TYR A 305 9.79 28.48 -24.59
C TYR A 305 9.76 29.31 -25.88
N ARG A 306 9.86 28.64 -27.04
CA ARG A 306 9.74 29.26 -28.37
C ARG A 306 8.30 29.21 -28.90
N ASP A 307 8.08 29.80 -30.09
CA ASP A 307 6.85 29.71 -30.88
C ASP A 307 5.58 30.23 -30.17
N GLY A 308 5.76 31.11 -29.18
CA GLY A 308 4.68 31.69 -28.40
C GLY A 308 3.98 30.70 -27.47
N VAL A 309 4.60 29.55 -27.18
CA VAL A 309 4.13 28.59 -26.17
C VAL A 309 4.47 29.13 -24.78
N ASP A 310 3.48 29.22 -23.90
CA ASP A 310 3.70 29.47 -22.46
C ASP A 310 3.69 28.13 -21.73
N GLY A 311 4.86 27.48 -21.68
CA GLY A 311 4.98 26.13 -21.14
C GLY A 311 4.99 26.08 -19.60
N PRO A 312 4.79 24.89 -19.01
CA PRO A 312 4.75 24.71 -17.56
C PRO A 312 6.13 24.92 -16.90
N MET A 313 6.20 24.72 -15.58
CA MET A 313 7.49 24.57 -14.91
C MET A 313 8.18 23.28 -15.38
N VAL A 314 9.49 23.34 -15.62
CA VAL A 314 10.29 22.25 -16.18
C VAL A 314 10.79 21.32 -15.07
N ARG A 315 10.47 20.02 -15.16
CA ARG A 315 11.01 19.00 -14.26
C ARG A 315 12.51 18.82 -14.48
N VAL A 316 13.27 18.90 -13.39
CA VAL A 316 14.72 18.63 -13.37
C VAL A 316 15.02 17.46 -12.45
N ILE A 317 15.73 16.46 -12.97
CA ILE A 317 16.25 15.32 -12.21
C ILE A 317 17.67 15.66 -11.78
N TRP A 318 17.86 15.88 -10.48
CA TRP A 318 19.16 16.13 -9.89
C TRP A 318 19.82 14.82 -9.45
N PRO A 319 21.16 14.74 -9.45
CA PRO A 319 21.88 13.66 -8.77
C PRO A 319 21.42 13.51 -7.33
N ALA A 320 21.18 12.27 -6.90
CA ALA A 320 20.76 11.93 -5.54
C ALA A 320 21.87 11.11 -4.84
N PRO A 321 22.82 11.78 -4.15
CA PRO A 321 23.87 11.10 -3.40
C PRO A 321 23.30 10.07 -2.41
N LYS A 322 24.03 8.98 -2.20
CA LYS A 322 23.72 7.99 -1.16
C LYS A 322 24.30 8.38 0.20
N ASP A 323 25.10 9.44 0.24
CA ASP A 323 25.72 9.96 1.45
C ASP A 323 25.86 11.48 1.46
N ASN A 324 26.20 12.02 2.64
CA ASN A 324 26.37 13.46 2.88
C ASN A 324 27.85 13.90 2.95
N ARG A 325 28.80 13.13 2.41
CA ARG A 325 30.23 13.47 2.50
C ARG A 325 30.58 14.78 1.79
N THR A 326 29.84 15.13 0.74
CA THR A 326 30.05 16.35 -0.04
C THR A 326 29.71 17.64 0.70
N VAL A 327 29.07 17.56 1.87
CA VAL A 327 28.59 18.71 2.64
C VAL A 327 29.18 18.73 4.06
N LEU A 328 30.27 18.00 4.34
CA LEU A 328 30.87 17.96 5.68
C LEU A 328 31.70 19.21 6.04
N GLU A 329 32.02 20.04 5.06
CA GLU A 329 32.82 21.26 5.24
C GLU A 329 32.13 22.46 4.60
N VAL A 330 32.37 23.66 5.15
CA VAL A 330 31.90 24.93 4.56
C VAL A 330 32.57 25.13 3.21
N GLY A 331 31.80 25.55 2.21
CA GLY A 331 32.31 25.72 0.85
C GLY A 331 31.21 25.89 -0.17
N GLN A 332 31.57 25.77 -1.44
CA GLN A 332 30.63 25.85 -2.55
C GLN A 332 30.98 24.78 -3.59
N TYR A 333 29.96 24.17 -4.18
CA TYR A 333 30.12 23.21 -5.27
C TYR A 333 28.96 23.30 -6.25
N THR A 334 29.17 22.84 -7.47
CA THR A 334 28.15 22.88 -8.54
C THR A 334 27.66 21.47 -8.85
N ILE A 335 26.34 21.33 -9.01
CA ILE A 335 25.66 20.10 -9.42
C ILE A 335 25.00 20.35 -10.77
N THR A 336 25.10 19.40 -11.69
CA THR A 336 24.39 19.43 -12.97
C THR A 336 23.18 18.52 -12.93
N GLY A 337 22.01 19.05 -13.30
CA GLY A 337 20.76 18.30 -13.41
C GLY A 337 20.49 17.84 -14.85
N LYS A 338 19.54 16.93 -15.00
CA LYS A 338 19.05 16.41 -16.28
C LYS A 338 17.58 16.79 -16.49
N ILE A 339 17.22 17.22 -17.70
CA ILE A 339 15.84 17.40 -18.12
C ILE A 339 15.46 16.23 -19.04
N PRO A 340 14.41 15.44 -18.74
CA PRO A 340 13.99 14.33 -19.61
C PRO A 340 13.68 14.79 -21.04
N GLY A 341 14.22 14.08 -22.04
CA GLY A 341 14.05 14.42 -23.46
C GLY A 341 14.75 15.72 -23.90
N SER A 342 15.68 16.30 -23.13
CA SER A 342 16.37 17.52 -23.53
C SER A 342 17.89 17.40 -23.33
N SER A 343 18.65 18.08 -24.19
CA SER A 343 20.10 18.27 -24.01
C SER A 343 20.44 19.42 -23.05
N ILE A 344 19.45 20.21 -22.61
CA ILE A 344 19.65 21.29 -21.65
C ILE A 344 20.00 20.71 -20.28
N ALA A 345 21.13 21.15 -19.74
CA ALA A 345 21.68 20.69 -18.47
C ALA A 345 21.76 21.85 -17.45
N PRO A 346 20.70 22.11 -16.65
CA PRO A 346 20.72 23.15 -15.64
C PRO A 346 21.79 22.88 -14.58
N THR A 347 22.34 23.95 -14.01
CA THR A 347 23.27 23.85 -12.89
C THR A 347 22.69 24.45 -11.61
N ALA A 348 22.98 23.81 -10.49
CA ALA A 348 22.73 24.30 -9.15
C ALA A 348 24.07 24.58 -8.47
N THR A 349 24.31 25.82 -8.08
CA THR A 349 25.45 26.18 -7.24
C THR A 349 25.01 26.08 -5.77
N VAL A 350 25.61 25.15 -5.04
CA VAL A 350 25.28 24.85 -3.64
C VAL A 350 26.29 25.51 -2.73
N THR A 351 25.82 26.39 -1.85
CA THR A 351 26.63 27.05 -0.82
C THR A 351 26.40 26.37 0.53
N ILE A 352 27.45 25.79 1.10
CA ILE A 352 27.43 25.10 2.39
C ILE A 352 27.82 26.10 3.48
N LYS A 353 26.85 26.48 4.32
CA LYS A 353 27.04 27.38 5.47
C LYS A 353 27.43 26.60 6.72
N GLY A 354 28.00 27.31 7.70
CA GLY A 354 28.27 26.76 9.03
C GLY A 354 27.01 26.23 9.74
N LYS A 355 27.19 25.60 10.90
CA LYS A 355 26.06 25.11 11.70
C LYS A 355 25.19 26.28 12.14
N ASP A 356 23.94 26.30 11.71
CA ASP A 356 22.91 27.18 12.26
C ASP A 356 21.97 26.38 13.17
N LYS A 357 21.53 27.01 14.27
CA LYS A 357 20.57 26.48 15.24
C LYS A 357 19.13 26.89 14.87
N GLY A 358 18.81 26.97 13.58
CA GLY A 358 17.44 27.22 13.14
C GLY A 358 16.49 26.21 13.81
N ALA A 359 15.54 26.71 14.60
CA ALA A 359 14.59 25.87 15.31
C ALA A 359 13.64 25.20 14.30
N ALA A 360 13.34 23.92 14.52
CA ALA A 360 12.23 23.27 13.85
C ALA A 360 10.90 23.95 14.26
N PRO A 361 9.85 23.94 13.41
CA PRO A 361 8.60 24.62 13.72
C PRO A 361 7.88 23.97 14.90
N GLU A 362 7.12 24.75 15.65
CA GLU A 362 6.26 24.25 16.72
C GLU A 362 4.86 23.94 16.19
N GLN A 363 4.18 22.99 16.83
CA GLN A 363 2.77 22.72 16.49
C GLN A 363 1.92 23.94 16.89
N ASN A 364 1.26 24.54 15.91
CA ASN A 364 0.45 25.74 16.10
C ASN A 364 -0.99 25.58 15.59
N LEU A 365 -1.34 24.44 14.99
CA LEU A 365 -2.71 24.07 14.64
C LEU A 365 -3.19 22.81 15.36
N GLU A 366 -4.51 22.70 15.45
CA GLU A 366 -5.24 21.55 15.96
C GLU A 366 -6.31 21.10 14.96
N ALA A 367 -6.62 19.81 14.98
CA ALA A 367 -7.74 19.26 14.25
C ALA A 367 -9.04 19.38 15.04
N PHE A 368 -10.16 19.53 14.33
CA PHE A 368 -11.49 19.33 14.92
C PHE A 368 -11.77 17.85 15.12
N GLY A 369 -12.54 17.52 16.16
CA GLY A 369 -13.03 16.17 16.38
C GLY A 369 -14.00 15.72 15.27
N LEU A 370 -14.09 14.41 15.02
CA LEU A 370 -14.95 13.88 13.95
C LEU A 370 -16.44 14.22 14.12
N GLY A 371 -16.91 14.35 15.37
CA GLY A 371 -18.29 14.74 15.69
C GLY A 371 -18.55 16.25 15.62
N GLU A 372 -17.52 17.06 15.36
CA GLU A 372 -17.65 18.51 15.18
C GLU A 372 -17.82 18.90 13.70
N VAL A 373 -17.54 17.98 12.78
CA VAL A 373 -17.69 18.20 11.34
C VAL A 373 -18.63 17.13 10.76
N THR A 374 -19.76 17.55 10.19
CA THR A 374 -20.68 16.66 9.48
C THR A 374 -20.46 16.81 7.97
N LEU A 375 -20.50 15.70 7.23
CA LEU A 375 -20.58 15.72 5.77
C LEU A 375 -22.05 15.91 5.36
N ASP A 376 -22.29 16.86 4.47
CA ASP A 376 -23.61 17.21 3.97
C ASP A 376 -23.79 16.78 2.50
N THR A 377 -25.03 16.77 2.00
CA THR A 377 -25.28 16.64 0.57
C THR A 377 -24.77 17.86 -0.19
N ASP A 378 -24.56 17.71 -1.50
CA ASP A 378 -24.20 18.86 -2.35
C ASP A 378 -25.35 19.87 -2.47
N THR A 379 -25.09 20.99 -3.16
CA THR A 379 -26.07 22.07 -3.41
C THR A 379 -27.29 21.64 -4.22
N HIS A 380 -27.25 20.47 -4.85
CA HIS A 380 -28.35 19.86 -5.61
C HIS A 380 -29.09 18.78 -4.81
N GLY A 381 -28.67 18.52 -3.57
CA GLY A 381 -29.25 17.49 -2.71
C GLY A 381 -28.76 16.08 -2.99
N HIS A 382 -27.68 15.90 -3.75
CA HIS A 382 -27.07 14.59 -3.99
C HIS A 382 -26.05 14.24 -2.93
N SER A 383 -25.94 12.95 -2.60
CA SER A 383 -24.83 12.44 -1.81
C SER A 383 -23.51 12.64 -2.56
N SER A 384 -22.51 13.23 -1.89
CA SER A 384 -21.16 13.28 -2.43
C SER A 384 -20.52 11.90 -2.40
N LYS A 385 -19.44 11.70 -3.18
CA LYS A 385 -18.68 10.45 -3.16
C LYS A 385 -18.14 10.09 -1.77
N PHE A 386 -17.91 11.10 -0.94
CA PHE A 386 -17.52 10.95 0.46
C PHE A 386 -18.62 10.29 1.29
N ILE A 387 -19.88 10.74 1.14
CA ILE A 387 -21.03 10.14 1.82
C ILE A 387 -21.29 8.73 1.31
N GLU A 388 -21.29 8.54 -0.02
CA GLU A 388 -21.49 7.21 -0.62
C GLU A 388 -20.50 6.18 -0.08
N ASN A 389 -19.20 6.52 -0.08
CA ASN A 389 -18.18 5.61 0.39
C ASN A 389 -18.22 5.44 1.91
N ARG A 390 -18.43 6.51 2.69
CA ARG A 390 -18.63 6.41 4.15
C ARG A 390 -19.75 5.44 4.48
N ASP A 391 -20.91 5.60 3.83
CA ASP A 391 -22.12 4.85 4.18
C ASP A 391 -21.99 3.36 3.83
N LYS A 392 -21.34 3.00 2.71
CA LYS A 392 -20.99 1.60 2.41
C LYS A 392 -20.25 0.94 3.57
N PHE A 393 -19.26 1.64 4.12
CA PHE A 393 -18.43 1.13 5.22
C PHE A 393 -19.17 1.15 6.56
N ILE A 394 -19.75 2.27 6.96
CA ILE A 394 -20.46 2.43 8.25
C ILE A 394 -21.61 1.42 8.36
N THR A 395 -22.44 1.28 7.32
CA THR A 395 -23.59 0.37 7.37
C THR A 395 -23.18 -1.11 7.41
N THR A 396 -22.04 -1.45 6.82
CA THR A 396 -21.50 -2.82 6.86
C THR A 396 -20.82 -3.09 8.19
N LEU A 397 -20.00 -2.15 8.70
CA LEU A 397 -19.38 -2.23 10.02
C LEU A 397 -20.44 -2.42 11.12
N ALA A 398 -21.56 -1.70 11.07
CA ALA A 398 -22.65 -1.86 12.05
C ALA A 398 -23.21 -3.30 12.12
N LYS A 399 -23.16 -4.04 11.01
CA LYS A 399 -23.65 -5.43 10.89
C LYS A 399 -22.62 -6.50 11.24
N THR A 400 -21.35 -6.13 11.42
CA THR A 400 -20.29 -7.08 11.77
C THR A 400 -20.54 -7.70 13.15
N ASN A 401 -20.10 -8.95 13.35
CA ASN A 401 -20.08 -9.58 14.67
C ASN A 401 -18.76 -9.25 15.38
N PRO A 402 -18.74 -8.51 16.50
CA PRO A 402 -17.49 -8.19 17.20
C PRO A 402 -16.76 -9.45 17.71
N ASP A 403 -17.47 -10.55 17.97
CA ASP A 403 -16.82 -11.79 18.40
C ASP A 403 -15.97 -12.45 17.31
N ASP A 404 -16.24 -12.18 16.03
CA ASP A 404 -15.39 -12.65 14.94
C ASP A 404 -14.00 -11.99 15.02
N PHE A 405 -13.94 -10.72 15.42
CA PHE A 405 -12.71 -9.95 15.65
C PHE A 405 -12.01 -10.29 16.98
N LEU A 406 -12.71 -10.91 17.94
CA LEU A 406 -12.13 -11.37 19.20
C LEU A 406 -11.72 -12.85 19.15
N TYR A 407 -12.10 -13.57 18.10
CA TYR A 407 -11.92 -15.01 17.97
C TYR A 407 -10.47 -15.42 18.25
N MET A 408 -9.51 -14.77 17.59
CA MET A 408 -8.10 -15.15 17.68
C MET A 408 -7.46 -14.81 19.04
N PHE A 409 -7.98 -13.81 19.74
CA PHE A 409 -7.57 -13.51 21.11
C PHE A 409 -8.04 -14.62 22.06
N ARG A 410 -9.32 -15.02 21.97
CA ARG A 410 -9.83 -16.15 22.76
C ARG A 410 -9.09 -17.45 22.43
N ASN A 411 -8.80 -17.71 21.15
CA ASN A 411 -8.01 -18.87 20.71
C ASN A 411 -6.63 -18.89 21.36
N ALA A 412 -5.89 -17.77 21.34
CA ALA A 412 -4.58 -17.69 21.97
C ALA A 412 -4.66 -17.99 23.49
N PHE A 413 -5.65 -17.43 24.18
CA PHE A 413 -5.83 -17.64 25.61
C PHE A 413 -6.56 -18.95 25.99
N GLY A 414 -6.73 -19.87 25.03
CA GLY A 414 -7.40 -21.16 25.25
C GLY A 414 -8.87 -21.04 25.69
N GLN A 415 -9.52 -19.91 25.41
CA GLN A 415 -10.90 -19.63 25.81
C GLN A 415 -11.90 -20.16 24.78
N GLN A 416 -13.08 -20.56 25.27
CA GLN A 416 -14.17 -20.98 24.41
C GLN A 416 -14.72 -19.82 23.58
N GLN A 417 -15.11 -20.13 22.35
CA GLN A 417 -15.68 -19.17 21.42
C GLN A 417 -17.19 -19.03 21.68
N PRO A 418 -17.74 -17.80 21.72
CA PRO A 418 -19.18 -17.60 21.80
C PRO A 418 -19.93 -18.26 20.63
N ALA A 419 -21.14 -18.75 20.88
CA ALA A 419 -21.95 -19.41 19.85
C ALA A 419 -22.20 -18.47 18.66
N GLY A 420 -21.94 -18.96 17.44
CA GLY A 420 -22.13 -18.21 16.20
C GLY A 420 -20.94 -17.36 15.75
N SER A 421 -19.90 -17.19 16.59
CA SER A 421 -18.65 -16.54 16.19
C SER A 421 -17.89 -17.36 15.14
N LYS A 422 -17.22 -16.67 14.23
CA LYS A 422 -16.44 -17.27 13.14
C LYS A 422 -15.05 -16.65 13.07
N PRO A 423 -14.00 -17.43 12.79
CA PRO A 423 -12.68 -16.87 12.56
C PRO A 423 -12.69 -16.01 11.29
N LEU A 424 -11.96 -14.89 11.34
CA LEU A 424 -11.68 -14.09 10.14
C LEU A 424 -10.77 -14.87 9.17
N GLY A 425 -10.87 -14.56 7.89
CA GLY A 425 -10.06 -15.16 6.83
C GLY A 425 -8.82 -14.35 6.44
N VAL A 426 -8.14 -14.82 5.39
CA VAL A 426 -6.93 -14.19 4.81
C VAL A 426 -5.81 -14.10 5.85
N TRP A 427 -5.25 -12.93 6.12
CA TRP A 427 -4.07 -12.80 7.01
C TRP A 427 -4.43 -12.78 8.50
N ASP A 428 -5.72 -12.77 8.83
CA ASP A 428 -6.21 -12.90 10.21
C ASP A 428 -6.74 -14.31 10.51
N SER A 429 -6.49 -15.27 9.61
CA SER A 429 -6.82 -16.67 9.82
C SER A 429 -6.01 -17.29 10.95
N GLN A 430 -6.51 -18.40 11.48
CA GLN A 430 -5.97 -19.02 12.69
C GLN A 430 -4.49 -19.40 12.59
N GLU A 431 -4.06 -19.98 11.47
CA GLU A 431 -2.66 -20.42 11.28
C GLU A 431 -1.74 -19.26 10.83
N THR A 432 -2.29 -18.08 10.53
CA THR A 432 -1.51 -16.95 10.02
C THR A 432 -0.89 -16.13 11.14
N LYS A 433 0.39 -15.81 10.97
CA LYS A 433 1.23 -15.13 11.96
C LYS A 433 0.93 -13.64 12.17
N LEU A 434 0.12 -13.03 11.30
CA LEU A 434 -0.32 -11.62 11.40
C LEU A 434 -1.65 -11.46 12.15
N ARG A 435 -2.31 -12.55 12.57
CA ARG A 435 -3.65 -12.52 13.20
C ARG A 435 -3.73 -11.53 14.37
N GLY A 436 -4.89 -10.89 14.52
CA GLY A 436 -5.14 -9.81 15.49
C GLY A 436 -4.91 -8.40 14.94
N HIS A 437 -4.27 -8.25 13.78
CA HIS A 437 -4.11 -6.93 13.15
C HIS A 437 -5.46 -6.34 12.72
N ALA A 438 -6.37 -7.19 12.23
CA ALA A 438 -7.71 -6.78 11.83
C ALA A 438 -8.49 -6.22 13.03
N THR A 439 -8.35 -6.86 14.20
CA THR A 439 -8.96 -6.42 15.45
C THR A 439 -8.51 -5.01 15.83
N GLY A 440 -7.21 -4.72 15.74
CA GLY A 440 -6.69 -3.39 16.02
C GLY A 440 -7.26 -2.32 15.09
N HIS A 441 -7.28 -2.58 13.78
CA HIS A 441 -7.93 -1.70 12.81
C HIS A 441 -9.44 -1.54 13.07
N TYR A 442 -10.11 -2.61 13.48
CA TYR A 442 -11.53 -2.60 13.81
C TYR A 442 -11.83 -1.71 15.02
N LEU A 443 -11.04 -1.78 16.09
CA LEU A 443 -11.16 -0.89 17.27
C LEU A 443 -11.08 0.59 16.86
N THR A 444 -10.09 0.95 16.04
CA THR A 444 -9.96 2.29 15.47
C THR A 444 -11.18 2.68 14.63
N ALA A 445 -11.63 1.81 13.74
CA ALA A 445 -12.75 2.10 12.84
C ALA A 445 -14.07 2.28 13.58
N ILE A 446 -14.35 1.48 14.62
CA ILE A 446 -15.58 1.64 15.42
C ILE A 446 -15.51 2.88 16.33
N ALA A 447 -14.33 3.27 16.82
CA ALA A 447 -14.13 4.53 17.54
C ALA A 447 -14.39 5.75 16.63
N GLN A 448 -13.85 5.71 15.41
CA GLN A 448 -14.09 6.75 14.40
C GLN A 448 -15.57 6.79 13.99
N ALA A 449 -16.20 5.64 13.76
CA ALA A 449 -17.60 5.53 13.44
C ALA A 449 -18.50 6.07 14.56
N TYR A 450 -18.23 5.73 15.82
CA TYR A 450 -18.93 6.29 16.98
C TYR A 450 -18.85 7.83 17.01
N ALA A 451 -17.65 8.37 16.78
CA ALA A 451 -17.43 9.82 16.78
C ALA A 451 -18.09 10.52 15.58
N SER A 452 -18.11 9.90 14.39
CA SER A 452 -18.63 10.51 13.16
C SER A 452 -20.14 10.36 12.97
N THR A 453 -20.78 9.37 13.59
CA THR A 453 -22.21 9.05 13.38
C THR A 453 -23.15 9.80 14.33
N GLY A 454 -22.74 10.95 14.88
CA GLY A 454 -23.61 11.77 15.74
C GLY A 454 -24.92 12.25 15.08
N TYR A 455 -25.04 12.16 13.75
CA TYR A 455 -26.25 12.41 12.98
C TYR A 455 -27.28 11.25 13.03
N ASP A 456 -26.87 10.05 13.45
CA ASP A 456 -27.72 8.87 13.61
C ASP A 456 -27.44 8.22 14.97
N ARG A 457 -28.34 8.46 15.93
CA ARG A 457 -28.19 7.97 17.30
C ARG A 457 -28.25 6.45 17.42
N THR A 458 -28.94 5.77 16.51
CA THR A 458 -29.02 4.30 16.50
C THR A 458 -27.68 3.71 16.10
N LEU A 459 -27.09 4.23 15.01
CA LEU A 459 -25.73 3.82 14.60
C LEU A 459 -24.70 4.15 15.68
N GLN A 460 -24.77 5.34 16.27
CA GLN A 460 -23.85 5.73 17.34
C GLN A 460 -23.95 4.81 18.56
N SER A 461 -25.17 4.42 18.99
CA SER A 461 -25.36 3.47 20.09
C SER A 461 -24.80 2.09 19.75
N ASN A 462 -25.04 1.61 18.52
CA ASN A 462 -24.50 0.34 18.03
C ASN A 462 -22.96 0.28 18.13
N PHE A 463 -22.27 1.35 17.72
CA PHE A 463 -20.81 1.41 17.83
C PHE A 463 -20.33 1.55 19.28
N ALA A 464 -21.06 2.26 20.14
CA ALA A 464 -20.76 2.34 21.57
C ALA A 464 -20.81 0.94 22.24
N GLU A 465 -21.85 0.16 21.94
CA GLU A 465 -22.02 -1.21 22.44
C GLU A 465 -20.88 -2.13 21.94
N LYS A 466 -20.53 -2.04 20.65
CA LYS A 466 -19.39 -2.78 20.09
C LYS A 466 -18.07 -2.42 20.77
N MET A 467 -17.77 -1.12 20.95
CA MET A 467 -16.57 -0.69 21.67
C MET A 467 -16.51 -1.25 23.08
N ALA A 468 -17.62 -1.16 23.83
CA ALA A 468 -17.68 -1.69 25.18
C ALA A 468 -17.45 -3.22 25.22
N HIS A 469 -18.08 -3.97 24.32
CA HIS A 469 -17.90 -5.43 24.22
C HIS A 469 -16.46 -5.82 23.90
N MET A 470 -15.87 -5.16 22.89
CA MET A 470 -14.49 -5.39 22.48
C MET A 470 -13.52 -5.11 23.63
N VAL A 471 -13.63 -3.94 24.27
CA VAL A 471 -12.74 -3.54 25.36
C VAL A 471 -12.91 -4.44 26.58
N ASN A 472 -14.13 -4.77 26.98
CA ASN A 472 -14.36 -5.65 28.13
C ASN A 472 -13.72 -7.03 27.92
N THR A 473 -13.90 -7.62 26.72
CA THR A 473 -13.28 -8.93 26.42
C THR A 473 -11.75 -8.84 26.42
N LEU A 474 -11.17 -7.84 25.75
CA LEU A 474 -9.72 -7.67 25.72
C LEU A 474 -9.16 -7.41 27.13
N PHE A 475 -9.86 -6.61 27.92
CA PHE A 475 -9.51 -6.36 29.32
C PHE A 475 -9.49 -7.67 30.11
N GLU A 476 -10.57 -8.46 30.09
CA GLU A 476 -10.65 -9.74 30.80
C GLU A 476 -9.51 -10.69 30.41
N LEU A 477 -9.20 -10.82 29.12
CA LEU A 477 -8.09 -11.63 28.64
C LEU A 477 -6.73 -11.09 29.11
N SER A 478 -6.51 -9.78 29.02
CA SER A 478 -5.25 -9.16 29.45
C SER A 478 -4.97 -9.38 30.94
N GLN A 479 -6.03 -9.44 31.76
CA GLN A 479 -5.91 -9.66 33.19
C GLN A 479 -5.51 -11.09 33.56
N MET A 480 -5.47 -12.03 32.60
CA MET A 480 -5.03 -13.41 32.82
C MET A 480 -3.51 -13.59 32.61
N SER A 481 -2.90 -12.75 31.78
CA SER A 481 -1.49 -12.87 31.41
C SER A 481 -0.56 -12.69 32.60
N GLY A 482 0.36 -13.64 32.79
CA GLY A 482 1.33 -13.59 33.88
C GLY A 482 0.74 -13.80 35.28
N LYS A 483 -0.53 -14.23 35.41
CA LYS A 483 -1.18 -14.45 36.71
C LYS A 483 -1.53 -15.93 36.94
N PRO A 484 -1.52 -16.42 38.20
CA PRO A 484 -1.79 -17.83 38.48
C PRO A 484 -3.23 -18.23 38.16
N THR A 485 -3.41 -19.41 37.57
CA THR A 485 -4.74 -19.99 37.27
C THR A 485 -5.43 -20.62 38.47
N SER A 486 -4.65 -21.00 39.50
CA SER A 486 -5.16 -21.50 40.78
C SER A 486 -4.11 -21.30 41.88
N SER A 487 -4.53 -21.37 43.15
CA SER A 487 -3.62 -21.23 44.29
C SER A 487 -2.61 -22.38 44.31
N GLY A 488 -1.32 -22.07 44.16
CA GLY A 488 -0.21 -23.04 44.20
C GLY A 488 0.41 -23.40 42.84
N ASN A 489 -0.16 -22.97 41.71
CA ASN A 489 0.47 -23.14 40.40
C ASN A 489 1.60 -22.12 40.18
N GLY A 490 2.72 -22.57 39.60
CA GLY A 490 3.78 -21.69 39.12
C GLY A 490 3.28 -20.80 37.97
N HIS A 491 3.71 -19.55 37.94
CA HIS A 491 3.38 -18.56 36.92
C HIS A 491 4.59 -17.64 36.69
N THR A 492 4.59 -16.90 35.57
CA THR A 492 5.65 -15.95 35.23
C THR A 492 5.05 -14.57 35.00
N ALA A 493 5.16 -13.70 36.00
CA ALA A 493 4.69 -12.32 35.94
C ALA A 493 5.67 -11.38 35.22
N ASP A 494 6.97 -11.67 35.23
CA ASP A 494 7.99 -10.83 34.59
C ASP A 494 7.96 -10.99 33.05
N PRO A 495 7.67 -9.92 32.28
CA PRO A 495 7.68 -9.94 30.81
C PRO A 495 9.00 -10.41 30.20
N THR A 496 10.12 -10.31 30.93
CA THR A 496 11.46 -10.68 30.44
C THR A 496 11.81 -12.15 30.71
N ALA A 497 11.03 -12.85 31.53
CA ALA A 497 11.30 -14.23 31.96
C ALA A 497 10.39 -15.29 31.31
N VAL A 498 9.61 -14.92 30.28
CA VAL A 498 8.66 -15.82 29.60
C VAL A 498 9.35 -17.12 29.17
N PRO A 499 8.95 -18.30 29.67
CA PRO A 499 9.58 -19.57 29.33
C PRO A 499 9.19 -20.07 27.94
N VAL A 500 10.01 -20.98 27.39
CA VAL A 500 9.64 -21.78 26.21
C VAL A 500 8.35 -22.56 26.49
N GLY A 501 7.53 -22.74 25.45
CA GLY A 501 6.23 -23.41 25.57
C GLY A 501 6.32 -24.84 26.10
N PRO A 502 5.29 -25.31 26.83
CA PRO A 502 5.24 -26.69 27.33
C PRO A 502 5.45 -27.71 26.20
N GLY A 503 6.38 -28.65 26.41
CA GLY A 503 6.69 -29.70 25.42
C GLY A 503 7.48 -29.23 24.19
N LYS A 504 7.95 -27.98 24.15
CA LYS A 504 8.77 -27.44 23.06
C LYS A 504 10.25 -27.36 23.47
N ALA A 505 11.15 -27.55 22.51
CA ALA A 505 12.61 -27.45 22.72
C ALA A 505 13.14 -26.01 22.61
N SER A 506 12.42 -25.14 21.89
CA SER A 506 12.72 -23.72 21.67
C SER A 506 11.42 -22.94 21.49
N TYR A 507 11.49 -21.61 21.48
CA TYR A 507 10.36 -20.79 21.03
C TYR A 507 10.05 -21.14 19.57
N ASP A 508 8.76 -21.25 19.25
CA ASP A 508 8.27 -21.42 17.89
C ASP A 508 6.97 -20.65 17.69
N SER A 509 6.65 -20.38 16.42
CA SER A 509 5.47 -19.65 16.00
C SER A 509 4.41 -20.60 15.42
N ASP A 510 4.28 -21.76 16.05
CA ASP A 510 3.28 -22.78 15.70
C ASP A 510 1.89 -22.34 16.18
N LEU A 511 1.05 -21.92 15.24
CA LEU A 511 -0.30 -21.42 15.51
C LEU A 511 -1.40 -22.42 15.10
N SER A 512 -1.05 -23.68 14.81
CA SER A 512 -2.04 -24.72 14.52
C SER A 512 -2.89 -25.03 15.76
N GLU A 513 -4.07 -25.64 15.56
CA GLU A 513 -4.98 -26.04 16.65
C GLU A 513 -4.29 -26.90 17.71
N GLU A 514 -3.41 -27.80 17.28
CA GLU A 514 -2.68 -28.72 18.16
C GLU A 514 -1.36 -28.14 18.67
N GLY A 515 -0.81 -27.16 17.96
CA GLY A 515 0.55 -26.65 18.16
C GLY A 515 0.64 -25.40 19.02
N ILE A 516 -0.43 -24.60 19.07
CA ILE A 516 -0.47 -23.34 19.81
C ILE A 516 -0.42 -23.57 21.34
N ARG A 517 0.47 -22.85 22.02
CA ARG A 517 0.53 -22.83 23.48
C ARG A 517 -0.55 -21.90 24.05
N THR A 518 -1.15 -22.30 25.18
CA THR A 518 -2.23 -21.55 25.87
C THR A 518 -1.92 -21.33 27.36
N ASP A 519 -0.65 -21.44 27.75
CA ASP A 519 -0.17 -21.24 29.12
C ASP A 519 0.01 -19.75 29.47
N PHE A 520 -1.04 -18.95 29.25
CA PHE A 520 -1.02 -17.48 29.38
C PHE A 520 -0.54 -16.96 30.74
N TRP A 521 -0.66 -17.77 31.80
CA TRP A 521 -0.10 -17.47 33.12
C TRP A 521 1.44 -17.31 33.13
N ASN A 522 2.11 -17.66 32.04
CA ASN A 522 3.56 -17.54 31.87
C ASN A 522 4.00 -16.41 30.91
N TRP A 523 3.09 -15.61 30.37
CA TRP A 523 3.42 -14.65 29.30
C TRP A 523 3.86 -13.26 29.78
N GLY A 524 4.00 -13.09 31.10
CA GLY A 524 4.27 -11.80 31.73
C GLY A 524 3.02 -10.94 31.87
N GLU A 525 2.98 -10.13 32.92
CA GLU A 525 1.88 -9.18 33.16
C GLU A 525 1.82 -8.14 32.03
N GLY A 526 0.59 -7.81 31.64
CA GLY A 526 0.28 -6.82 30.60
C GLY A 526 0.42 -7.30 29.16
N PHE A 527 0.79 -8.57 28.93
CA PHE A 527 0.75 -9.13 27.59
C PHE A 527 -0.69 -9.34 27.11
N ILE A 528 -0.99 -8.84 25.90
CA ILE A 528 -2.16 -9.27 25.14
C ILE A 528 -1.87 -9.18 23.65
N SER A 529 -2.18 -10.26 22.94
CA SER A 529 -2.15 -10.35 21.47
C SER A 529 -3.07 -11.51 21.06
N ALA A 530 -3.34 -11.60 19.76
CA ALA A 530 -4.04 -12.73 19.18
C ALA A 530 -3.14 -13.97 19.02
N TYR A 531 -1.91 -13.98 19.53
CA TYR A 531 -1.01 -15.12 19.56
C TYR A 531 -0.07 -15.05 20.79
N PRO A 532 0.57 -16.17 21.17
CA PRO A 532 1.55 -16.22 22.26
C PRO A 532 2.76 -15.30 22.01
N PRO A 533 3.52 -14.93 23.07
CA PRO A 533 4.62 -13.97 22.97
C PRO A 533 5.81 -14.45 22.12
N ASP A 534 5.86 -15.72 21.73
CA ASP A 534 6.98 -16.38 21.06
C ASP A 534 7.47 -15.62 19.81
N GLN A 535 6.59 -15.06 18.99
CA GLN A 535 7.02 -14.28 17.82
C GLN A 535 7.88 -13.05 18.17
N PHE A 536 7.60 -12.39 19.29
CA PHE A 536 8.42 -11.26 19.75
C PHE A 536 9.80 -11.75 20.17
N ILE A 537 9.84 -12.81 20.98
CA ILE A 537 11.08 -13.41 21.49
C ILE A 537 11.96 -13.96 20.35
N MET A 538 11.33 -14.59 19.37
CA MET A 538 12.00 -15.09 18.17
C MET A 538 12.58 -13.93 17.33
N LEU A 539 11.86 -12.82 17.18
CA LEU A 539 12.38 -11.64 16.49
C LEU A 539 13.60 -11.04 17.22
N GLU A 540 13.56 -10.96 18.55
CA GLU A 540 14.70 -10.56 19.38
C GLU A 540 15.93 -11.46 19.17
N GLN A 541 15.69 -12.74 18.81
CA GLN A 541 16.72 -13.74 18.48
C GLN A 541 17.07 -13.78 16.99
N GLY A 542 16.55 -12.86 16.18
CA GLY A 542 16.90 -12.71 14.76
C GLY A 542 16.05 -13.50 13.77
N ALA A 543 14.88 -14.00 14.20
CA ALA A 543 13.94 -14.69 13.31
C ALA A 543 13.54 -13.83 12.11
N LYS A 544 13.35 -14.50 10.96
CA LYS A 544 13.04 -13.87 9.68
C LYS A 544 11.58 -14.00 9.33
N TYR A 545 11.19 -13.25 8.31
CA TYR A 545 9.82 -13.24 7.81
C TYR A 545 9.47 -14.56 7.13
N GLY A 546 8.32 -15.14 7.46
CA GLY A 546 7.76 -16.25 6.70
C GLY A 546 6.71 -17.08 7.44
N GLY A 547 6.33 -18.20 6.83
CA GLY A 547 5.23 -19.05 7.30
C GLY A 547 5.65 -20.24 8.17
N GLN A 548 6.94 -20.58 8.24
CA GLN A 548 7.43 -21.73 9.01
C GLN A 548 7.42 -21.48 10.52
N LYS A 549 7.54 -22.56 11.31
CA LYS A 549 7.48 -22.49 12.79
C LYS A 549 8.67 -21.74 13.41
N ASP A 550 9.77 -21.59 12.70
CA ASP A 550 10.97 -20.83 13.08
C ASP A 550 10.98 -19.40 12.51
N GLN A 551 9.89 -18.99 11.85
CA GLN A 551 9.73 -17.68 11.21
C GLN A 551 8.61 -16.87 11.87
N VAL A 552 8.58 -15.55 11.66
CA VAL A 552 7.59 -14.64 12.25
C VAL A 552 6.94 -13.73 11.20
N TRP A 553 5.88 -13.02 11.57
CA TRP A 553 5.28 -11.99 10.73
C TRP A 553 4.92 -10.75 11.53
N ALA A 554 5.74 -9.70 11.39
CA ALA A 554 5.49 -8.33 11.87
C ALA A 554 4.84 -8.23 13.27
N PRO A 555 5.42 -8.84 14.32
CA PRO A 555 4.73 -8.94 15.60
C PRO A 555 4.48 -7.58 16.28
N TYR A 556 5.36 -6.60 16.09
CA TYR A 556 5.13 -5.25 16.61
C TYR A 556 4.14 -4.43 15.78
N TYR A 557 3.94 -4.76 14.49
CA TYR A 557 2.89 -4.13 13.67
C TYR A 557 1.48 -4.45 14.21
N THR A 558 1.25 -5.70 14.64
CA THR A 558 -0.05 -6.13 15.18
C THR A 558 -0.32 -5.42 16.52
N LEU A 559 0.68 -5.39 17.43
CA LEU A 559 0.58 -4.64 18.69
C LEU A 559 0.29 -3.18 18.46
N HIS A 560 0.94 -2.56 17.46
CA HIS A 560 0.65 -1.17 17.10
C HIS A 560 -0.84 -0.97 16.78
N LYS A 561 -1.47 -1.84 15.98
CA LYS A 561 -2.90 -1.67 15.66
C LYS A 561 -3.78 -1.78 16.89
N ILE A 562 -3.51 -2.77 17.74
CA ILE A 562 -4.29 -3.01 18.95
C ILE A 562 -4.14 -1.81 19.90
N LEU A 563 -2.90 -1.36 20.14
CA LEU A 563 -2.58 -0.23 21.01
C LEU A 563 -3.19 1.08 20.49
N ALA A 564 -3.07 1.36 19.19
CA ALA A 564 -3.68 2.53 18.56
C ALA A 564 -5.21 2.50 18.69
N GLY A 565 -5.84 1.35 18.42
CA GLY A 565 -7.29 1.19 18.52
C GLY A 565 -7.83 1.34 19.95
N LEU A 566 -7.12 0.82 20.96
CA LEU A 566 -7.48 1.02 22.36
C LEU A 566 -7.41 2.50 22.77
N MET A 567 -6.35 3.20 22.36
CA MET A 567 -6.22 4.64 22.61
C MET A 567 -7.27 5.46 21.86
N ASP A 568 -7.63 5.07 20.63
CA ASP A 568 -8.69 5.71 19.86
C ASP A 568 -10.04 5.57 20.57
N ILE A 569 -10.36 4.40 21.14
CA ILE A 569 -11.57 4.21 21.95
C ILE A 569 -11.51 5.08 23.21
N TYR A 570 -10.38 5.10 23.92
CA TYR A 570 -10.22 5.94 25.11
C TYR A 570 -10.46 7.42 24.80
N GLU A 571 -9.81 7.97 23.76
CA GLU A 571 -9.93 9.40 23.45
C GLU A 571 -11.35 9.82 23.04
N VAL A 572 -12.15 8.94 22.40
CA VAL A 572 -13.53 9.28 22.00
C VAL A 572 -14.58 8.99 23.07
N SER A 573 -14.31 8.11 24.04
CA SER A 573 -15.32 7.63 25.00
C SER A 573 -14.96 7.78 26.48
N GLY A 574 -13.68 8.00 26.82
CA GLY A 574 -13.19 7.99 28.19
C GLY A 574 -13.15 6.59 28.83
N ASN A 575 -13.11 5.51 28.02
CA ASN A 575 -13.11 4.14 28.54
C ASN A 575 -11.78 3.80 29.23
N GLU A 576 -11.75 3.89 30.55
CA GLU A 576 -10.54 3.64 31.37
C GLU A 576 -9.98 2.22 31.23
N LYS A 577 -10.83 1.20 31.00
CA LYS A 577 -10.33 -0.16 30.74
C LYS A 577 -9.51 -0.22 29.46
N ALA A 578 -9.90 0.53 28.42
CA ALA A 578 -9.14 0.59 27.18
C ALA A 578 -7.75 1.21 27.42
N LEU A 579 -7.69 2.27 28.24
CA LEU A 579 -6.42 2.90 28.62
C LEU A 579 -5.57 1.98 29.49
N GLU A 580 -6.16 1.25 30.44
CA GLU A 580 -5.45 0.29 31.29
C GLU A 580 -4.78 -0.81 30.45
N VAL A 581 -5.51 -1.43 29.53
CA VAL A 581 -4.92 -2.43 28.60
C VAL A 581 -3.79 -1.81 27.77
N ALA A 582 -3.98 -0.59 27.25
CA ALA A 582 -2.96 0.11 26.48
C ALA A 582 -1.68 0.39 27.31
N LYS A 583 -1.84 0.80 28.57
CA LYS A 583 -0.74 1.04 29.52
C LYS A 583 0.05 -0.23 29.81
N ASP A 584 -0.66 -1.32 30.07
CA ASP A 584 -0.11 -2.63 30.38
C ASP A 584 0.66 -3.21 29.20
N MET A 585 0.10 -3.09 27.98
CA MET A 585 0.82 -3.43 26.74
C MET A 585 2.10 -2.61 26.59
N GLY A 586 2.02 -1.29 26.84
CA GLY A 586 3.18 -0.40 26.79
C GLY A 586 4.27 -0.79 27.80
N TYR A 587 3.87 -1.20 29.01
CA TYR A 587 4.78 -1.69 30.04
C TYR A 587 5.47 -2.99 29.61
N TRP A 588 4.71 -3.97 29.10
CA TRP A 588 5.26 -5.23 28.62
C TRP A 588 6.32 -5.01 27.52
N VAL A 589 6.01 -4.12 26.56
CA VAL A 589 6.95 -3.75 25.48
C VAL A 589 8.20 -3.06 26.04
N ALA A 590 8.03 -2.10 26.95
CA ALA A 590 9.14 -1.38 27.57
C ALA A 590 10.07 -2.32 28.35
N ALA A 591 9.50 -3.25 29.12
CA ALA A 591 10.24 -4.22 29.92
C ALA A 591 11.13 -5.11 29.05
N ARG A 592 10.60 -5.64 27.93
CA ARG A 592 11.34 -6.52 27.02
C ARG A 592 12.39 -5.78 26.22
N LEU A 593 11.98 -4.76 25.46
CA LEU A 593 12.90 -4.04 24.57
C LEU A 593 14.01 -3.32 25.36
N GLY A 594 13.74 -2.90 26.60
CA GLY A 594 14.74 -2.29 27.48
C GLY A 594 15.90 -3.21 27.89
N LYS A 595 15.81 -4.52 27.63
CA LYS A 595 16.91 -5.49 27.86
C LYS A 595 17.79 -5.72 26.64
N LEU A 596 17.39 -5.25 25.46
CA LEU A 596 18.07 -5.57 24.21
C LEU A 596 19.24 -4.61 23.95
N PRO A 597 20.39 -5.12 23.48
CA PRO A 597 21.46 -4.28 22.96
C PRO A 597 20.99 -3.46 21.75
N THR A 598 21.60 -2.29 21.56
CA THR A 598 21.30 -1.41 20.42
C THR A 598 21.52 -2.12 19.07
N GLU A 599 22.54 -2.97 18.96
CA GLU A 599 22.83 -3.75 17.75
C GLU A 599 21.68 -4.72 17.40
N THR A 600 21.06 -5.31 18.42
CA THR A 600 19.89 -6.19 18.24
C THR A 600 18.70 -5.39 17.72
N LEU A 601 18.41 -4.23 18.31
CA LEU A 601 17.34 -3.34 17.85
C LEU A 601 17.57 -2.88 16.39
N ILE A 602 18.80 -2.49 16.05
CA ILE A 602 19.19 -2.15 14.67
C ILE A 602 18.91 -3.33 13.74
N SER A 603 19.34 -4.55 14.10
CA SER A 603 19.09 -5.74 13.27
C SER A 603 17.60 -6.03 13.09
N MET A 604 16.81 -5.92 14.17
CA MET A 604 15.36 -6.14 14.15
C MET A 604 14.67 -5.18 13.17
N TRP A 605 14.84 -3.87 13.36
CA TRP A 605 14.12 -2.84 12.59
C TRP A 605 14.55 -2.75 11.13
N ASN A 606 15.75 -3.24 10.81
CA ASN A 606 16.21 -3.40 9.43
C ASN A 606 15.79 -4.71 8.78
N THR A 607 15.18 -5.65 9.49
CA THR A 607 14.72 -6.91 8.90
C THR A 607 13.41 -6.67 8.12
N TYR A 608 13.34 -7.19 6.90
CA TYR A 608 12.15 -7.09 6.06
C TYR A 608 10.94 -7.78 6.70
N ILE A 609 9.82 -7.05 6.81
CA ILE A 609 8.50 -7.47 7.35
C ILE A 609 8.51 -8.06 8.76
N ALA A 610 9.38 -9.01 9.11
CA ALA A 610 9.55 -9.47 10.49
C ALA A 610 9.91 -8.30 11.42
N GLY A 611 10.73 -7.36 10.96
CA GLY A 611 11.06 -6.12 11.65
C GLY A 611 10.02 -5.01 11.55
N GLU A 612 8.89 -5.23 10.88
CA GLU A 612 7.86 -4.21 10.75
C GLU A 612 7.14 -4.00 12.09
N PHE A 613 7.20 -2.76 12.59
CA PHE A 613 6.55 -2.34 13.82
C PHE A 613 5.42 -1.33 13.60
N GLY A 614 5.06 -1.06 12.34
CA GLY A 614 4.13 0.02 12.00
C GLY A 614 4.54 1.34 12.66
N GLY A 615 3.65 1.94 13.45
CA GLY A 615 3.86 3.17 14.20
C GLY A 615 3.96 2.92 15.71
N MET A 616 4.66 1.89 16.18
CA MET A 616 4.87 1.68 17.62
C MET A 616 5.53 2.88 18.31
N ASN A 617 6.47 3.56 17.63
CA ASN A 617 7.05 4.82 18.10
C ASN A 617 5.98 5.92 18.23
N GLU A 618 5.06 6.03 17.27
CA GLU A 618 3.90 6.93 17.36
C GLU A 618 3.02 6.58 18.57
N ALA A 619 2.65 5.29 18.69
CA ALA A 619 1.68 4.83 19.67
C ALA A 619 2.18 5.00 21.10
N LEU A 620 3.43 4.65 21.38
CA LEU A 620 4.03 4.80 22.71
C LEU A 620 4.28 6.28 23.06
N SER A 621 4.67 7.10 22.08
CA SER A 621 4.81 8.55 22.27
C SER A 621 3.45 9.22 22.54
N ARG A 622 2.39 8.79 21.85
CA ARG A 622 1.01 9.20 22.14
C ARG A 622 0.55 8.73 23.52
N LEU A 623 0.87 7.49 23.92
CA LEU A 623 0.54 6.97 25.24
C LEU A 623 1.23 7.78 26.35
N TYR A 624 2.49 8.19 26.16
CA TYR A 624 3.15 9.15 27.03
C TYR A 624 2.38 10.47 27.12
N ARG A 625 1.92 11.03 26.00
CA ARG A 625 1.11 12.26 26.00
C ARG A 625 -0.21 12.11 26.75
N ILE A 626 -0.84 10.94 26.71
CA ILE A 626 -2.10 10.65 27.42
C ILE A 626 -1.87 10.48 28.93
N THR A 627 -0.81 9.77 29.32
CA THR A 627 -0.59 9.30 30.70
C THR A 627 0.40 10.15 31.50
N ASN A 628 1.26 10.90 30.81
CA ASN A 628 2.43 11.59 31.35
C ASN A 628 3.45 10.66 32.05
N GLU A 629 3.49 9.38 31.69
CA GLU A 629 4.43 8.39 32.25
C GLU A 629 5.69 8.24 31.38
N PRO A 630 6.88 8.71 31.83
CA PRO A 630 8.08 8.83 30.98
C PRO A 630 8.57 7.52 30.35
N GLN A 631 8.29 6.38 31.00
CA GLN A 631 8.69 5.06 30.52
C GLN A 631 8.19 4.76 29.10
N TYR A 632 7.02 5.28 28.71
CA TYR A 632 6.47 5.06 27.37
C TYR A 632 7.22 5.88 26.32
N LEU A 633 7.69 7.08 26.65
CA LEU A 633 8.50 7.87 25.74
C LEU A 633 9.89 7.26 25.57
N GLU A 634 10.50 6.73 26.64
CA GLU A 634 11.76 6.00 26.54
C GLU A 634 11.61 4.71 25.72
N ALA A 635 10.51 3.96 25.91
CA ALA A 635 10.20 2.80 25.08
C ALA A 635 9.98 3.17 23.61
N ALA A 636 9.35 4.32 23.32
CA ALA A 636 9.15 4.80 21.96
C ALA A 636 10.48 5.03 21.22
N LYS A 637 11.54 5.51 21.92
CA LYS A 637 12.89 5.68 21.34
C LYS A 637 13.55 4.36 20.95
N LEU A 638 13.20 3.25 21.60
CA LEU A 638 13.74 1.92 21.25
C LEU A 638 13.27 1.44 19.86
N PHE A 639 12.23 2.07 19.30
CA PHE A 639 11.75 1.84 17.94
C PHE A 639 12.37 2.78 16.90
N ASP A 640 13.39 3.57 17.25
CA ASP A 640 14.11 4.37 16.25
C ASP A 640 14.80 3.43 15.25
N ASN A 641 14.38 3.51 13.98
CA ASN A 641 15.05 2.81 12.90
C ASN A 641 16.33 3.55 12.53
N ILE A 642 17.38 3.34 13.34
CA ILE A 642 18.64 4.09 13.29
C ILE A 642 19.24 4.12 11.87
N THR A 643 19.22 3.02 11.13
CA THR A 643 19.77 2.98 9.77
C THR A 643 18.99 3.88 8.81
N VAL A 644 17.66 3.84 8.84
CA VAL A 644 16.85 4.67 7.93
C VAL A 644 16.88 6.14 8.38
N PHE A 645 16.69 6.39 9.67
CA PHE A 645 16.54 7.75 10.21
C PHE A 645 17.85 8.52 10.26
N TYR A 646 18.93 7.83 10.65
CA TYR A 646 20.19 8.42 11.06
C TYR A 646 21.41 7.86 10.29
N GLY A 647 21.23 6.80 9.50
CA GLY A 647 22.27 6.09 8.75
C GLY A 647 23.09 5.13 9.60
N ASN A 648 23.42 5.50 10.85
CA ASN A 648 24.18 4.71 11.80
C ASN A 648 23.93 5.20 13.24
N SER A 649 24.48 4.50 14.23
CA SER A 649 24.36 4.82 15.66
C SER A 649 25.01 6.14 16.08
N ASP A 650 25.87 6.74 15.27
CA ASP A 650 26.51 8.03 15.55
C ASP A 650 25.63 9.23 15.15
N HIS A 651 24.51 8.99 14.47
CA HIS A 651 23.53 9.99 14.05
C HIS A 651 24.08 11.10 13.13
N ILE A 652 25.05 10.74 12.28
CA ILE A 652 25.74 11.67 11.38
C ILE A 652 25.18 11.70 9.94
N HIS A 653 24.16 10.89 9.63
CA HIS A 653 23.68 10.61 8.28
C HIS A 653 22.14 10.49 8.21
N GLY A 654 21.60 9.90 7.15
CA GLY A 654 20.21 9.44 7.04
C GLY A 654 19.21 10.51 6.64
N LEU A 655 17.92 10.19 6.80
CA LEU A 655 16.82 11.12 6.55
C LEU A 655 16.95 12.40 7.38
N ALA A 656 17.48 12.33 8.61
CA ALA A 656 17.76 13.50 9.43
C ALA A 656 18.69 14.53 8.75
N LYS A 657 19.53 14.05 7.82
CA LYS A 657 20.51 14.83 7.04
C LYS A 657 20.11 15.01 5.57
N ASN A 658 18.84 14.79 5.25
CA ASN A 658 18.29 14.88 3.89
C ASN A 658 18.97 13.90 2.91
N VAL A 659 19.42 12.74 3.42
CA VAL A 659 19.89 11.62 2.59
C VAL A 659 18.75 10.63 2.41
N ASP A 660 18.49 10.25 1.16
CA ASP A 660 17.49 9.26 0.80
C ASP A 660 18.01 7.84 1.09
N THR A 661 17.65 7.32 2.26
CA THR A 661 18.01 6.00 2.79
C THR A 661 16.88 4.97 2.66
N PHE A 662 15.77 5.31 2.00
CA PHE A 662 14.60 4.41 1.86
C PHE A 662 14.42 3.84 0.44
N ARG A 663 15.44 4.01 -0.41
CA ARG A 663 15.49 3.46 -1.78
C ARG A 663 15.23 1.96 -1.81
N GLY A 664 14.18 1.55 -2.52
CA GLY A 664 13.86 0.13 -2.66
C GLY A 664 13.34 -0.55 -1.40
N LEU A 665 13.02 0.21 -0.34
CA LEU A 665 12.40 -0.35 0.86
C LEU A 665 10.89 -0.50 0.69
N HIS A 666 10.29 -1.42 1.45
CA HIS A 666 8.84 -1.58 1.50
C HIS A 666 8.18 -0.29 2.00
N ALA A 667 7.25 0.28 1.22
CA ALA A 667 6.72 1.60 1.49
C ALA A 667 5.93 1.64 2.79
N ASN A 668 4.91 0.78 2.92
CA ASN A 668 4.04 0.81 4.09
C ASN A 668 4.69 0.33 5.40
N GLN A 669 5.75 -0.50 5.37
CA GLN A 669 6.56 -0.80 6.55
C GLN A 669 7.19 0.47 7.15
N HIS A 670 7.61 1.43 6.30
CA HIS A 670 8.44 2.56 6.73
C HIS A 670 7.64 3.87 6.94
N ILE A 671 6.60 4.16 6.15
CA ILE A 671 5.84 5.42 6.28
C ILE A 671 5.25 5.61 7.70
N PRO A 672 4.66 4.60 8.37
CA PRO A 672 4.20 4.72 9.77
C PRO A 672 5.32 4.98 10.77
N GLN A 673 6.55 4.52 10.52
CA GLN A 673 7.69 4.82 11.37
C GLN A 673 8.04 6.30 11.27
N ILE A 674 8.00 6.84 10.05
CA ILE A 674 8.19 8.28 9.77
C ILE A 674 7.09 9.11 10.44
N MET A 675 5.83 8.65 10.40
CA MET A 675 4.74 9.26 11.16
C MET A 675 5.07 9.39 12.64
N GLY A 676 5.58 8.32 13.25
CA GLY A 676 5.95 8.31 14.65
C GLY A 676 7.08 9.28 14.99
N THR A 677 8.00 9.57 14.06
CA THR A 677 9.02 10.61 14.31
C THR A 677 8.38 11.98 14.56
N LEU A 678 7.26 12.30 13.91
CA LEU A 678 6.61 13.60 14.13
C LEU A 678 5.94 13.68 15.53
N GLU A 679 5.35 12.58 16.02
CA GLU A 679 4.85 12.52 17.40
C GLU A 679 6.00 12.51 18.42
N MET A 680 7.12 11.84 18.12
CA MET A 680 8.36 11.94 18.91
C MET A 680 8.85 13.38 18.99
N TYR A 681 8.84 14.13 17.89
CA TYR A 681 9.20 15.54 17.89
C TYR A 681 8.25 16.37 18.77
N ARG A 682 6.94 16.13 18.69
CA ARG A 682 5.93 16.81 19.52
C ARG A 682 6.27 16.73 21.01
N ASN A 683 6.70 15.56 21.47
CA ASN A 683 6.94 15.26 22.88
C ASN A 683 8.38 15.53 23.35
N THR A 684 9.38 15.47 22.45
CA THR A 684 10.81 15.64 22.79
C THR A 684 11.39 16.99 22.40
N LYS A 685 10.77 17.71 21.45
CA LYS A 685 11.32 18.90 20.78
C LYS A 685 12.67 18.68 20.08
N SER A 686 13.05 17.42 19.83
CA SER A 686 14.29 17.08 19.14
C SER A 686 14.16 17.29 17.63
N ALA A 687 14.76 18.37 17.11
CA ALA A 687 14.67 18.77 15.71
C ALA A 687 14.99 17.68 14.66
N PRO A 688 15.95 16.73 14.88
CA PRO A 688 16.16 15.62 13.97
C PRO A 688 14.89 14.84 13.62
N TYR A 689 13.99 14.59 14.58
CA TYR A 689 12.74 13.90 14.32
C TYR A 689 11.83 14.65 13.35
N TYR A 690 11.69 15.97 13.50
CA TYR A 690 10.95 16.78 12.52
C TYR A 690 11.60 16.73 11.14
N HIS A 691 12.92 16.86 11.08
CA HIS A 691 13.65 16.82 9.82
C HIS A 691 13.52 15.47 9.10
N ILE A 692 13.46 14.35 9.83
CA ILE A 692 13.21 13.02 9.24
C ILE A 692 11.86 13.02 8.52
N ALA A 693 10.78 13.41 9.21
CA ALA A 693 9.43 13.47 8.65
C ALA A 693 9.34 14.40 7.42
N ASP A 694 9.88 15.60 7.54
CA ASP A 694 9.81 16.62 6.49
C ASP A 694 10.67 16.28 5.26
N ASN A 695 11.91 15.78 5.47
CA ASN A 695 12.76 15.33 4.37
C ASN A 695 12.16 14.13 3.65
N PHE A 696 11.64 13.14 4.40
CA PHE A 696 10.99 11.98 3.82
C PHE A 696 9.78 12.38 2.97
N TRP A 697 8.87 13.20 3.50
CA TRP A 697 7.70 13.65 2.76
C TRP A 697 8.10 14.36 1.46
N HIS A 698 9.07 15.27 1.53
CA HIS A 698 9.56 16.00 0.37
C HIS A 698 10.14 15.04 -0.69
N MET A 699 10.94 14.06 -0.31
CA MET A 699 11.51 13.09 -1.26
C MET A 699 10.40 12.19 -1.84
N ALA A 700 9.52 11.65 -1.00
CA ALA A 700 8.45 10.75 -1.42
C ALA A 700 7.50 11.40 -2.45
N THR A 701 7.05 12.64 -2.18
CA THR A 701 6.09 13.33 -3.07
C THR A 701 6.71 13.82 -4.37
N ASN A 702 8.02 14.05 -4.42
CA ASN A 702 8.68 14.57 -5.62
C ASN A 702 9.36 13.49 -6.47
N ASP A 703 9.89 12.45 -5.83
CA ASP A 703 10.83 11.52 -6.46
C ASP A 703 10.25 10.08 -6.54
N TYR A 704 9.09 9.81 -5.92
CA TYR A 704 8.45 8.48 -5.90
C TYR A 704 6.94 8.48 -6.20
N MET A 705 6.30 9.64 -6.29
CA MET A 705 4.85 9.76 -6.38
C MET A 705 4.31 9.60 -7.81
N TYR A 706 3.31 8.73 -7.98
CA TYR A 706 2.47 8.64 -9.17
C TYR A 706 1.36 9.73 -9.12
N SER A 707 0.78 10.09 -10.26
CA SER A 707 -0.21 11.16 -10.42
C SER A 707 -1.43 11.05 -9.48
N ILE A 708 -1.84 9.85 -9.06
CA ILE A 708 -2.93 9.66 -8.09
C ILE A 708 -2.53 9.97 -6.63
N GLY A 709 -1.25 10.18 -6.34
CA GLY A 709 -0.70 10.45 -5.01
C GLY A 709 -0.04 9.25 -4.31
N GLY A 710 -0.10 8.04 -4.88
CA GLY A 710 0.59 6.87 -4.33
C GLY A 710 2.08 6.83 -4.65
N VAL A 711 2.84 6.03 -3.90
CA VAL A 711 4.33 6.07 -3.90
C VAL A 711 5.01 4.70 -4.05
N ALA A 712 4.22 3.62 -4.15
CA ALA A 712 4.70 2.25 -4.28
C ALA A 712 4.41 1.70 -5.68
N GLY A 713 5.19 0.74 -6.14
CA GLY A 713 4.96 0.07 -7.43
C GLY A 713 6.23 -0.30 -8.17
N ALA A 714 7.29 -0.64 -7.45
CA ALA A 714 8.61 -0.87 -8.04
C ALA A 714 8.67 -2.17 -8.85
N ARG A 715 9.26 -2.08 -10.05
CA ARG A 715 9.88 -3.21 -10.77
C ARG A 715 11.30 -3.46 -10.30
N THR A 716 11.97 -2.42 -9.81
CA THR A 716 13.31 -2.53 -9.22
C THR A 716 13.33 -1.86 -7.84
N PRO A 717 13.35 -2.64 -6.73
CA PRO A 717 13.29 -4.11 -6.68
C PRO A 717 11.97 -4.67 -7.24
N ALA A 718 11.96 -5.97 -7.58
CA ALA A 718 10.78 -6.65 -8.11
C ALA A 718 9.75 -6.92 -7.00
N ASN A 719 9.16 -5.85 -6.46
CA ASN A 719 8.13 -5.88 -5.43
C ASN A 719 7.26 -4.61 -5.56
N ALA A 720 5.97 -4.81 -5.84
CA ALA A 720 5.00 -3.73 -6.04
C ALA A 720 4.71 -2.89 -4.78
N GLU A 721 5.07 -3.37 -3.60
CA GLU A 721 4.91 -2.68 -2.31
C GLU A 721 6.09 -1.76 -1.97
N CYS A 722 7.17 -1.81 -2.76
CA CYS A 722 8.37 -1.03 -2.52
C CYS A 722 8.40 0.30 -3.27
N PHE A 723 9.16 1.25 -2.71
CA PHE A 723 9.69 2.40 -3.45
C PHE A 723 10.63 1.91 -4.56
N THR A 724 10.85 2.72 -5.58
CA THR A 724 11.89 2.42 -6.58
C THR A 724 13.28 2.47 -5.94
N SER A 725 14.20 1.65 -6.44
CA SER A 725 15.60 1.62 -5.96
C SER A 725 16.42 2.85 -6.38
N GLU A 726 15.93 3.59 -7.36
CA GLU A 726 16.47 4.85 -7.84
C GLU A 726 15.37 5.92 -7.72
N PRO A 727 15.64 7.06 -7.07
CA PRO A 727 14.67 8.16 -6.99
C PRO A 727 14.47 8.78 -8.37
N ALA A 728 13.32 9.43 -8.57
CA ALA A 728 12.99 10.15 -9.79
C ALA A 728 12.96 9.28 -11.07
N THR A 729 12.61 8.00 -10.96
CA THR A 729 12.66 7.04 -12.08
C THR A 729 11.41 6.14 -12.20
N LEU A 730 10.22 6.70 -12.05
CA LEU A 730 8.98 5.90 -12.10
C LEU A 730 8.77 5.20 -13.44
N TYR A 731 9.09 5.83 -14.56
CA TYR A 731 8.95 5.18 -15.86
C TYR A 731 9.97 4.06 -16.04
N LYS A 732 11.24 4.27 -15.65
CA LYS A 732 12.29 3.24 -15.73
C LYS A 732 12.10 2.09 -14.73
N ASN A 733 11.83 2.40 -13.46
CA ASN A 733 11.87 1.45 -12.35
C ASN A 733 10.52 1.21 -11.65
N GLY A 734 9.49 2.01 -11.92
CA GLY A 734 8.15 1.88 -11.34
C GLY A 734 7.22 1.00 -12.20
N PHE A 735 5.91 1.26 -12.17
CA PHE A 735 4.87 0.56 -12.96
C PHE A 735 4.99 -0.98 -13.01
N SER A 736 5.13 -1.62 -11.84
CA SER A 736 5.21 -3.08 -11.71
C SER A 736 3.98 -3.83 -12.26
N ALA A 737 4.16 -4.92 -13.01
CA ALA A 737 3.03 -5.76 -13.44
C ALA A 737 2.18 -6.28 -12.27
N GLY A 738 2.76 -6.42 -11.08
CA GLY A 738 2.09 -6.83 -9.85
C GLY A 738 1.13 -5.83 -9.23
N GLY A 739 1.10 -4.61 -9.78
CA GLY A 739 0.28 -3.51 -9.28
C GLY A 739 1.13 -2.28 -8.97
N GLN A 740 0.43 -1.18 -8.71
CA GLN A 740 1.02 0.05 -8.20
C GLN A 740 0.19 0.55 -7.04
N ASN A 741 0.79 1.42 -6.23
CA ASN A 741 0.09 2.22 -5.23
C ASN A 741 -0.74 1.36 -4.29
N GLU A 742 -0.06 0.64 -3.39
CA GLU A 742 -0.71 0.05 -2.23
C GLU A 742 -1.52 1.13 -1.48
N THR A 743 -2.81 0.87 -1.22
CA THR A 743 -3.73 1.86 -0.62
C THR A 743 -3.24 2.32 0.76
N CYS A 744 -2.66 1.43 1.57
CA CYS A 744 -2.12 1.75 2.90
C CYS A 744 -1.03 2.83 2.85
N ALA A 745 -0.16 2.79 1.82
CA ALA A 745 0.93 3.74 1.69
C ALA A 745 0.37 5.17 1.50
N THR A 746 -0.67 5.34 0.68
CA THR A 746 -1.33 6.64 0.53
C THR A 746 -2.08 7.04 1.78
N TYR A 747 -2.79 6.11 2.45
CA TYR A 747 -3.41 6.40 3.74
C TYR A 747 -2.42 7.00 4.75
N ASN A 748 -1.24 6.39 4.90
CA ASN A 748 -0.22 6.88 5.83
C ASN A 748 0.47 8.16 5.33
N MET A 749 0.63 8.35 4.03
CA MET A 749 1.12 9.63 3.49
C MET A 749 0.13 10.78 3.68
N LEU A 750 -1.18 10.52 3.60
CA LEU A 750 -2.21 11.51 3.95
C LEU A 750 -2.12 11.87 5.43
N LYS A 751 -1.96 10.86 6.31
CA LYS A 751 -1.70 11.05 7.74
C LYS A 751 -0.45 11.91 7.97
N LEU A 752 0.62 11.71 7.19
CA LEU A 752 1.87 12.48 7.30
C LEU A 752 1.68 13.92 6.89
N SER A 753 1.07 14.12 5.72
CA SER A 753 0.85 15.45 5.15
C SER A 753 0.02 16.32 6.09
N ARG A 754 -1.10 15.79 6.61
CA ARG A 754 -1.94 16.56 7.53
C ARG A 754 -1.21 16.90 8.83
N ASN A 755 -0.38 15.99 9.36
CA ASN A 755 0.28 16.22 10.63
C ASN A 755 1.46 17.19 10.46
N LEU A 756 2.23 17.10 9.38
CA LEU A 756 3.24 18.12 9.05
C LEU A 756 2.61 19.51 8.91
N PHE A 757 1.42 19.58 8.31
CA PHE A 757 0.65 20.83 8.19
C PHE A 757 0.28 21.44 9.55
N LEU A 758 0.14 20.65 10.62
CA LEU A 758 -0.13 21.17 11.98
C LEU A 758 1.06 21.91 12.59
N PHE A 759 2.27 21.69 12.06
CA PHE A 759 3.50 22.38 12.49
C PHE A 759 3.90 23.49 11.51
N HIS A 760 3.86 23.20 10.21
CA HIS A 760 4.24 24.14 9.16
C HIS A 760 3.15 24.20 8.10
N GLN A 761 2.49 25.35 7.97
CA GLN A 761 1.31 25.51 7.10
C GLN A 761 1.69 25.71 5.62
N ASP A 762 2.56 24.84 5.09
CA ASP A 762 2.85 24.76 3.67
C ASP A 762 1.62 24.21 2.91
N PRO A 763 1.04 24.97 1.96
CA PRO A 763 -0.09 24.51 1.15
C PRO A 763 0.18 23.22 0.39
N ALA A 764 1.44 22.90 0.07
CA ALA A 764 1.81 21.69 -0.66
C ALA A 764 1.36 20.40 0.08
N TYR A 765 1.31 20.43 1.42
CA TYR A 765 0.80 19.30 2.20
C TYR A 765 -0.69 19.05 1.93
N MET A 766 -1.49 20.12 1.84
CA MET A 766 -2.93 20.01 1.60
C MET A 766 -3.28 19.85 0.13
N ASP A 767 -2.43 20.29 -0.79
CA ASP A 767 -2.52 19.96 -2.22
C ASP A 767 -2.27 18.46 -2.46
N TYR A 768 -1.24 17.90 -1.80
CA TYR A 768 -1.05 16.44 -1.79
C TYR A 768 -2.23 15.72 -1.13
N TYR A 769 -2.75 16.26 -0.02
CA TYR A 769 -3.89 15.65 0.68
C TYR A 769 -5.12 15.56 -0.22
N GLU A 770 -5.49 16.66 -0.90
CA GLU A 770 -6.56 16.69 -1.88
C GLU A 770 -6.33 15.67 -3.01
N ARG A 771 -5.10 15.61 -3.54
CA ARG A 771 -4.73 14.69 -4.62
C ARG A 771 -4.92 13.23 -4.22
N GLY A 772 -4.30 12.79 -3.13
CA GLY A 772 -4.39 11.41 -2.66
C GLY A 772 -5.81 11.03 -2.22
N LEU A 773 -6.55 11.96 -1.64
CA LEU A 773 -7.94 11.74 -1.21
C LEU A 773 -8.86 11.49 -2.41
N TYR A 774 -8.93 12.42 -3.37
CA TYR A 774 -9.84 12.30 -4.52
C TYR A 774 -9.41 11.21 -5.50
N ASN A 775 -8.12 11.09 -5.78
CA ASN A 775 -7.65 10.28 -6.91
C ASN A 775 -7.19 8.88 -6.51
N HIS A 776 -6.94 8.61 -5.23
CA HIS A 776 -6.56 7.27 -4.77
C HIS A 776 -7.54 6.72 -3.72
N ILE A 777 -7.74 7.39 -2.58
CA ILE A 777 -8.60 6.87 -1.52
C ILE A 777 -10.04 6.68 -2.00
N LEU A 778 -10.66 7.69 -2.62
CA LEU A 778 -12.02 7.53 -3.16
C LEU A 778 -12.08 6.50 -4.30
N ALA A 779 -11.02 6.39 -5.10
CA ALA A 779 -10.95 5.44 -6.21
C ALA A 779 -10.70 4.00 -5.78
N SER A 780 -10.26 3.78 -4.54
CA SER A 780 -9.97 2.46 -3.96
C SER A 780 -11.21 1.70 -3.51
N VAL A 781 -12.40 2.32 -3.52
CA VAL A 781 -13.65 1.71 -3.05
C VAL A 781 -14.51 1.24 -4.22
N ALA A 782 -15.13 0.07 -4.08
CA ALA A 782 -16.02 -0.51 -5.08
C ALA A 782 -17.30 0.32 -5.27
N GLU A 783 -17.93 0.14 -6.43
CA GLU A 783 -19.11 0.91 -6.82
C GLU A 783 -20.28 0.72 -5.84
N ASN A 784 -20.58 -0.53 -5.46
CA ASN A 784 -21.82 -0.89 -4.77
C ASN A 784 -21.61 -1.58 -3.40
N SER A 785 -20.37 -1.68 -2.91
CA SER A 785 -20.04 -2.38 -1.67
C SER A 785 -18.83 -1.74 -0.99
N PRO A 786 -18.52 -2.06 0.29
CA PRO A 786 -17.30 -1.57 0.94
C PRO A 786 -16.05 -2.34 0.49
N ALA A 787 -16.13 -3.18 -0.54
CA ALA A 787 -14.96 -3.84 -1.08
C ALA A 787 -13.93 -2.80 -1.56
N ASN A 788 -12.65 -3.09 -1.35
CA ASN A 788 -11.59 -2.13 -1.61
C ASN A 788 -10.39 -2.75 -2.34
N THR A 789 -9.59 -1.90 -2.98
CA THR A 789 -8.35 -2.28 -3.65
C THR A 789 -7.21 -2.48 -2.66
N TYR A 790 -6.33 -3.43 -2.96
CA TYR A 790 -4.99 -3.51 -2.35
C TYR A 790 -4.02 -2.62 -3.15
N HIS A 791 -3.79 -2.97 -4.42
CA HIS A 791 -3.08 -2.15 -5.39
C HIS A 791 -4.05 -1.47 -6.35
N VAL A 792 -3.76 -0.23 -6.73
CA VAL A 792 -4.49 0.51 -7.76
C VAL A 792 -3.65 0.57 -9.05
N PRO A 793 -3.99 -0.25 -10.06
CA PRO A 793 -3.18 -0.36 -11.27
C PRO A 793 -3.29 0.90 -12.12
N LEU A 794 -2.17 1.33 -12.71
CA LEU A 794 -2.04 2.53 -13.55
C LEU A 794 -1.43 2.25 -14.92
N ARG A 795 -1.27 0.97 -15.28
CA ARG A 795 -0.83 0.57 -16.63
C ARG A 795 -1.97 0.77 -17.64
N PRO A 796 -1.68 0.84 -18.95
CA PRO A 796 -2.69 1.04 -19.99
C PRO A 796 -3.74 -0.08 -19.99
N GLY A 797 -5.02 0.28 -20.10
CA GLY A 797 -6.11 -0.70 -20.20
C GLY A 797 -6.30 -1.62 -18.97
N SER A 798 -5.70 -1.29 -17.83
CA SER A 798 -5.81 -2.05 -16.58
C SER A 798 -7.19 -1.95 -15.95
N ILE A 799 -7.50 -2.84 -15.00
CA ILE A 799 -8.77 -2.87 -14.27
C ILE A 799 -8.53 -2.95 -12.75
N LYS A 800 -9.31 -2.21 -11.96
CA LYS A 800 -9.24 -2.25 -10.49
C LYS A 800 -9.83 -3.56 -9.97
N GLN A 801 -9.20 -4.15 -8.95
CA GLN A 801 -9.68 -5.33 -8.25
C GLN A 801 -10.15 -4.96 -6.84
N PHE A 802 -11.38 -5.31 -6.50
CA PHE A 802 -11.98 -5.00 -5.21
C PHE A 802 -12.28 -6.29 -4.43
N GLY A 803 -11.81 -6.38 -3.19
CA GLY A 803 -12.02 -7.53 -2.31
C GLY A 803 -12.67 -7.15 -0.99
N ASN A 804 -13.08 -8.16 -0.22
CA ASN A 804 -13.66 -8.03 1.13
C ASN A 804 -14.99 -7.24 1.25
N PRO A 805 -16.01 -7.51 0.42
CA PRO A 805 -17.30 -6.80 0.47
C PRO A 805 -18.08 -6.99 1.78
N GLU A 806 -17.80 -8.07 2.53
CA GLU A 806 -18.52 -8.45 3.76
C GLU A 806 -17.69 -8.26 5.03
N MET A 807 -16.46 -7.74 4.94
CA MET A 807 -15.56 -7.55 6.10
C MET A 807 -15.26 -8.84 6.88
N LYS A 808 -15.03 -9.95 6.16
CA LYS A 808 -14.80 -11.30 6.74
C LYS A 808 -13.35 -11.79 6.64
N GLY A 809 -12.48 -11.08 5.92
CA GLY A 809 -11.07 -11.41 5.80
C GLY A 809 -10.24 -10.17 5.56
N PHE A 810 -9.07 -10.08 6.17
CA PHE A 810 -8.32 -8.82 6.25
C PHE A 810 -6.87 -8.96 5.79
N THR A 811 -6.54 -8.18 4.78
CA THR A 811 -5.17 -7.70 4.51
C THR A 811 -4.94 -6.36 5.24
N CYS A 812 -3.72 -5.83 5.20
CA CYS A 812 -3.42 -4.47 5.71
C CYS A 812 -4.31 -3.39 5.03
N CYS A 813 -4.52 -3.48 3.71
CA CYS A 813 -5.33 -2.52 2.96
C CYS A 813 -6.81 -2.56 3.36
N ASN A 814 -7.34 -3.74 3.71
CA ASN A 814 -8.70 -3.82 4.25
C ASN A 814 -8.80 -3.12 5.62
N GLY A 815 -7.77 -3.25 6.47
CA GLY A 815 -7.68 -2.54 7.74
C GLY A 815 -7.64 -1.02 7.57
N THR A 816 -6.78 -0.50 6.69
CA THR A 816 -6.74 0.96 6.43
C THR A 816 -7.97 1.49 5.70
N ALA A 817 -8.65 0.68 4.89
CA ALA A 817 -9.88 1.09 4.20
C ALA A 817 -11.03 1.37 5.17
N ILE A 818 -11.20 0.52 6.20
CA ILE A 818 -12.22 0.76 7.24
C ILE A 818 -11.90 1.99 8.08
N GLU A 819 -10.63 2.35 8.28
CA GLU A 819 -10.24 3.60 8.96
C GLU A 819 -10.36 4.83 8.06
N SER A 820 -10.10 4.69 6.76
CA SER A 820 -10.16 5.83 5.84
C SER A 820 -11.58 6.32 5.65
N SER A 821 -12.51 5.39 5.41
CA SER A 821 -13.89 5.68 5.06
C SER A 821 -14.75 6.15 6.23
N THR A 822 -14.31 5.98 7.47
CA THR A 822 -15.01 6.45 8.69
C THR A 822 -14.58 7.84 9.15
N LYS A 823 -13.62 8.49 8.46
CA LYS A 823 -13.07 9.79 8.88
C LYS A 823 -12.81 10.80 7.76
N LEU A 824 -13.49 10.66 6.63
CA LEU A 824 -13.24 11.46 5.42
C LEU A 824 -13.36 12.99 5.62
N GLN A 825 -14.03 13.44 6.69
CA GLN A 825 -14.18 14.85 7.05
C GLN A 825 -13.01 15.45 7.85
N ASN A 826 -12.08 14.64 8.35
CA ASN A 826 -11.16 14.99 9.44
C ASN A 826 -10.11 16.06 9.11
N SER A 827 -9.99 16.46 7.85
CA SER A 827 -9.01 17.42 7.34
C SER A 827 -9.65 18.52 6.51
N ILE A 828 -10.99 18.64 6.51
CA ILE A 828 -11.68 19.75 5.84
C ILE A 828 -11.30 21.08 6.51
N TYR A 829 -11.29 21.11 7.84
CA TYR A 829 -10.98 22.29 8.64
C TYR A 829 -9.92 21.99 9.69
N PHE A 830 -9.06 22.97 9.98
CA PHE A 830 -8.21 23.01 11.18
C PHE A 830 -8.36 24.37 11.87
N LYS A 831 -7.99 24.44 13.15
CA LYS A 831 -7.98 25.68 13.92
C LYS A 831 -6.58 25.99 14.42
N SER A 832 -6.26 27.25 14.63
CA SER A 832 -5.04 27.61 15.36
C SER A 832 -5.13 27.18 16.82
N ALA A 833 -3.99 26.89 17.44
CA ALA A 833 -3.90 26.47 18.85
C ALA A 833 -4.42 27.54 19.83
N ASP A 834 -4.38 28.82 19.43
CA ASP A 834 -4.99 29.93 20.19
C ASP A 834 -6.50 30.12 19.89
N ASP A 835 -7.08 29.24 19.06
CA ASP A 835 -8.49 29.21 18.66
C ASP A 835 -8.96 30.50 17.93
N LYS A 836 -8.05 31.28 17.33
CA LYS A 836 -8.37 32.56 16.64
C LYS A 836 -8.35 32.50 15.11
N SER A 837 -7.95 31.38 14.51
CA SER A 837 -7.93 31.19 13.07
C SER A 837 -8.59 29.88 12.66
N LEU A 838 -9.37 29.92 11.59
CA LEU A 838 -9.96 28.75 10.93
C LEU A 838 -9.29 28.56 9.57
N TYR A 839 -8.68 27.40 9.36
CA TYR A 839 -8.14 26.97 8.08
C TYR A 839 -9.19 26.14 7.35
N VAL A 840 -9.55 26.56 6.13
CA VAL A 840 -10.41 25.81 5.21
C VAL A 840 -9.51 25.16 4.17
N ASN A 841 -9.29 23.86 4.32
CA ASN A 841 -8.35 23.12 3.49
C ASN A 841 -9.04 22.42 2.32
N LEU A 842 -10.21 21.82 2.53
CA LEU A 842 -10.91 21.07 1.49
C LEU A 842 -12.28 21.69 1.20
N PHE A 843 -12.68 21.65 -0.06
CA PHE A 843 -13.97 22.18 -0.53
C PHE A 843 -14.98 21.04 -0.65
N ILE A 844 -15.52 20.63 0.50
CA ILE A 844 -16.43 19.49 0.63
C ILE A 844 -17.71 19.98 1.34
N PRO A 845 -18.91 19.60 0.86
CA PRO A 845 -20.16 19.99 1.51
C PRO A 845 -20.17 19.51 2.96
N SER A 846 -20.22 20.45 3.90
CA SER A 846 -20.02 20.12 5.30
C SER A 846 -20.47 21.22 6.25
N THR A 847 -20.78 20.81 7.48
CA THR A 847 -21.12 21.70 8.58
C THR A 847 -20.11 21.50 9.71
N LEU A 848 -19.37 22.56 10.06
CA LEU A 848 -18.48 22.62 11.21
C LEU A 848 -19.19 23.30 12.39
N LYS A 849 -19.20 22.64 13.55
CA LYS A 849 -19.64 23.21 14.84
C LYS A 849 -18.42 23.61 15.66
N TRP A 850 -18.02 24.88 15.60
CA TRP A 850 -16.89 25.40 16.37
C TRP A 850 -17.35 25.91 17.73
N LYS A 851 -17.42 24.97 18.70
CA LYS A 851 -18.01 25.21 20.03
C LYS A 851 -17.37 26.37 20.79
N ASN A 852 -16.03 26.43 20.81
CA ASN A 852 -15.28 27.45 21.56
C ASN A 852 -15.55 28.88 21.06
N GLN A 853 -15.76 29.06 19.75
CA GLN A 853 -16.15 30.34 19.17
C GLN A 853 -17.66 30.58 19.18
N ASN A 854 -18.47 29.59 19.59
CA ASN A 854 -19.92 29.61 19.49
C ASN A 854 -20.41 29.97 18.07
N VAL A 855 -19.76 29.37 17.06
CA VAL A 855 -20.05 29.59 15.64
C VAL A 855 -20.22 28.25 14.93
N THR A 856 -21.18 28.19 14.01
CA THR A 856 -21.32 27.10 13.05
C THR A 856 -20.97 27.62 11.66
N ILE A 857 -20.17 26.86 10.91
CA ILE A 857 -19.79 27.18 9.53
C ILE A 857 -20.44 26.14 8.62
N VAL A 858 -21.29 26.59 7.70
CA VAL A 858 -21.89 25.72 6.67
C VAL A 858 -21.19 25.98 5.35
N GLN A 859 -20.59 24.94 4.78
CA GLN A 859 -19.98 24.95 3.46
C GLN A 859 -20.92 24.26 2.46
N ALA A 860 -21.52 25.05 1.57
CA ALA A 860 -22.41 24.58 0.51
C ALA A 860 -21.69 24.63 -0.84
N THR A 861 -21.56 23.48 -1.51
CA THR A 861 -20.88 23.35 -2.80
C THR A 861 -21.32 22.07 -3.53
N ALA A 862 -21.07 21.98 -4.85
CA ALA A 862 -21.05 20.72 -5.60
C ALA A 862 -19.65 20.36 -6.11
N PHE A 863 -18.60 20.94 -5.52
CA PHE A 863 -17.21 20.61 -5.83
C PHE A 863 -16.96 19.09 -5.69
N PRO A 864 -16.29 18.44 -6.66
CA PRO A 864 -15.54 19.02 -7.78
C PRO A 864 -16.33 19.11 -9.11
N LYS A 865 -17.66 18.97 -9.10
CA LYS A 865 -18.49 19.16 -10.32
C LYS A 865 -18.69 20.63 -10.67
N GLU A 866 -18.63 21.49 -9.65
CA GLU A 866 -18.74 22.94 -9.79
C GLU A 866 -17.51 23.66 -9.21
N ASP A 867 -17.21 24.83 -9.77
CA ASP A 867 -16.07 25.67 -9.39
C ASP A 867 -16.36 26.63 -8.23
N HIS A 868 -17.52 26.50 -7.58
CA HIS A 868 -18.03 27.42 -6.55
C HIS A 868 -18.25 26.73 -5.19
N THR A 869 -17.88 27.42 -4.11
CA THR A 869 -18.22 27.02 -2.74
C THR A 869 -18.61 28.24 -1.92
N ARG A 870 -19.65 28.11 -1.11
CA ARG A 870 -20.13 29.16 -0.20
C ARG A 870 -19.98 28.73 1.24
N LEU A 871 -19.26 29.52 2.02
CA LEU A 871 -19.23 29.41 3.48
C LEU A 871 -20.26 30.37 4.07
N THR A 872 -21.11 29.89 4.97
CA THR A 872 -22.08 30.71 5.71
C THR A 872 -21.77 30.63 7.19
N ILE A 873 -21.58 31.80 7.82
CA ILE A 873 -21.34 31.91 9.26
C ILE A 873 -22.68 31.95 9.99
N GLN A 874 -22.90 31.05 10.93
CA GLN A 874 -24.01 31.10 11.88
C GLN A 874 -23.46 31.39 13.27
N GLY A 875 -23.97 32.41 13.95
CA GLY A 875 -23.40 32.94 15.19
C GLY A 875 -22.57 34.21 14.98
N LYS A 876 -21.78 34.60 15.98
CA LYS A 876 -20.96 35.82 15.94
C LYS A 876 -19.59 35.55 16.55
N GLY A 877 -18.52 36.04 15.93
CA GLY A 877 -17.15 35.78 16.38
C GLY A 877 -16.13 36.70 15.72
N THR A 878 -14.91 36.75 16.28
CA THR A 878 -13.78 37.45 15.67
C THR A 878 -12.65 36.46 15.47
N PHE A 879 -12.39 36.09 14.22
CA PHE A 879 -11.37 35.12 13.86
C PHE A 879 -10.92 35.35 12.42
N ASP A 880 -9.70 34.91 12.12
CA ASP A 880 -9.17 34.88 10.78
C ASP A 880 -9.67 33.64 10.04
N LEU A 881 -10.22 33.83 8.84
CA LEU A 881 -10.53 32.73 7.93
C LEU A 881 -9.40 32.60 6.92
N LYS A 882 -8.70 31.47 6.93
CA LYS A 882 -7.59 31.14 6.03
C LYS A 882 -8.07 30.10 5.03
N VAL A 883 -8.32 30.52 3.81
CA VAL A 883 -8.83 29.66 2.74
C VAL A 883 -7.68 29.21 1.84
N ARG A 884 -7.53 27.90 1.63
CA ARG A 884 -6.51 27.38 0.70
C ARG A 884 -6.76 27.91 -0.71
N VAL A 885 -5.71 28.34 -1.39
CA VAL A 885 -5.70 28.62 -2.83
C VAL A 885 -4.88 27.50 -3.48
N PRO A 886 -5.52 26.47 -4.05
CA PRO A 886 -4.81 25.29 -4.55
C PRO A 886 -3.75 25.62 -5.61
N GLN A 887 -2.66 24.87 -5.69
CA GLN A 887 -1.63 25.10 -6.71
C GLN A 887 -2.18 25.00 -8.15
N TRP A 888 -3.17 24.14 -8.40
CA TRP A 888 -3.78 23.98 -9.72
C TRP A 888 -4.67 25.16 -10.16
N ALA A 889 -5.03 26.07 -9.25
CA ALA A 889 -5.96 27.19 -9.49
C ALA A 889 -5.33 28.37 -10.27
N THR A 890 -4.61 28.11 -11.36
CA THR A 890 -3.82 29.15 -12.06
C THR A 890 -4.66 30.16 -12.85
N LYS A 891 -5.96 29.89 -13.06
CA LYS A 891 -6.93 30.89 -13.55
C LYS A 891 -7.35 31.92 -12.50
N GLY A 892 -6.83 31.80 -11.27
CA GLY A 892 -7.13 32.68 -10.15
C GLY A 892 -8.28 32.16 -9.30
N MET A 893 -8.49 32.81 -8.16
CA MET A 893 -9.58 32.52 -7.24
C MET A 893 -10.25 33.83 -6.84
N THR A 894 -11.56 33.90 -7.03
CA THR A 894 -12.37 35.08 -6.66
C THR A 894 -13.02 34.87 -5.31
N ILE A 895 -12.97 35.88 -4.46
CA ILE A 895 -13.55 35.88 -3.11
C ILE A 895 -14.54 37.03 -3.01
N LYS A 896 -15.80 36.73 -2.71
CA LYS A 896 -16.82 37.72 -2.37
C LYS A 896 -17.29 37.54 -0.94
N ILE A 897 -17.53 38.64 -0.25
CA ILE A 897 -18.11 38.66 1.10
C ILE A 897 -19.43 39.41 1.04
N ASN A 898 -20.53 38.76 1.45
CA ASN A 898 -21.87 39.32 1.40
C ASN A 898 -22.21 39.90 0.01
N GLY A 899 -21.83 39.17 -1.05
CA GLY A 899 -22.05 39.52 -2.45
C GLY A 899 -21.09 40.56 -3.04
N LYS A 900 -20.16 41.13 -2.26
CA LYS A 900 -19.20 42.14 -2.72
C LYS A 900 -17.83 41.53 -2.99
N ASP A 901 -17.24 41.87 -4.14
CA ASP A 901 -15.86 41.47 -4.48
C ASP A 901 -14.86 42.10 -3.51
N GLU A 902 -13.96 41.27 -2.99
CA GLU A 902 -12.90 41.69 -2.08
C GLU A 902 -11.54 41.63 -2.78
N LYS A 903 -10.71 42.66 -2.57
CA LYS A 903 -9.35 42.71 -3.12
C LYS A 903 -8.37 41.92 -2.25
N ILE A 904 -8.64 40.63 -2.07
CA ILE A 904 -7.78 39.71 -1.32
C ILE A 904 -6.82 39.04 -2.30
N LYS A 905 -5.52 39.04 -1.96
CA LYS A 905 -4.50 38.38 -2.76
C LYS A 905 -4.62 36.87 -2.64
N ALA A 906 -5.17 36.21 -3.66
CA ALA A 906 -5.27 34.75 -3.76
C ALA A 906 -4.24 34.23 -4.78
N VAL A 907 -3.07 33.79 -4.30
CA VAL A 907 -1.99 33.25 -5.16
C VAL A 907 -2.07 31.72 -5.15
N PRO A 908 -2.01 31.02 -6.29
CA PRO A 908 -1.95 29.55 -6.31
C PRO A 908 -0.83 29.00 -5.43
N GLY A 909 -1.11 27.97 -4.63
CA GLY A 909 -0.17 27.42 -3.66
C GLY A 909 0.02 28.34 -2.44
N SER A 910 -1.06 28.95 -1.94
CA SER A 910 -1.03 29.81 -0.73
C SER A 910 -2.31 29.69 0.09
N TYR A 911 -2.41 30.43 1.21
CA TYR A 911 -3.66 30.66 1.92
C TYR A 911 -4.06 32.13 1.85
N ALA A 912 -5.27 32.40 1.36
CA ALA A 912 -5.88 33.72 1.44
C ALA A 912 -6.41 33.94 2.87
N THR A 913 -5.92 34.98 3.55
CA THR A 913 -6.36 35.32 4.92
C THR A 913 -7.43 36.41 4.88
N ILE A 914 -8.54 36.18 5.58
CA ILE A 914 -9.68 37.08 5.70
C ILE A 914 -9.93 37.38 7.18
N SER A 915 -9.50 38.56 7.64
CA SER A 915 -9.62 38.99 9.04
C SER A 915 -10.87 39.85 9.24
N ARG A 916 -11.88 39.34 9.95
CA ARG A 916 -13.15 40.06 10.18
C ARG A 916 -13.78 39.77 11.53
N LYS A 917 -14.70 40.66 11.91
CA LYS A 917 -15.74 40.40 12.92
C LYS A 917 -16.95 39.85 12.20
N TRP A 918 -17.14 38.54 12.29
CA TRP A 918 -18.20 37.81 11.61
C TRP A 918 -19.53 37.96 12.35
N LYS A 919 -20.59 38.14 11.58
CA LYS A 919 -21.98 38.21 12.05
C LYS A 919 -22.77 37.02 11.50
N ASN A 920 -23.88 36.75 12.17
CA ASN A 920 -24.77 35.68 11.76
C ASN A 920 -25.34 35.97 10.37
N GLY A 921 -25.22 35.00 9.46
CA GLY A 921 -25.64 35.12 8.07
C GLY A 921 -24.60 35.71 7.13
N ASP A 922 -23.39 36.08 7.62
CA ASP A 922 -22.31 36.48 6.71
C ASP A 922 -21.98 35.32 5.76
N THR A 923 -21.84 35.63 4.46
CA THR A 923 -21.48 34.67 3.43
C THR A 923 -20.13 34.99 2.81
N ILE A 924 -19.36 33.94 2.53
CA ILE A 924 -18.10 34.00 1.78
C ILE A 924 -18.27 33.10 0.56
N ASP A 925 -18.33 33.70 -0.61
CA ASP A 925 -18.43 33.01 -1.89
C ASP A 925 -17.04 32.90 -2.51
N LEU A 926 -16.61 31.68 -2.78
CA LEU A 926 -15.32 31.34 -3.34
C LEU A 926 -15.56 30.73 -4.73
N ARG A 927 -14.89 31.26 -5.76
CA ARG A 927 -14.92 30.68 -7.11
C ARG A 927 -13.50 30.38 -7.58
N ILE A 928 -13.26 29.14 -7.98
CA ILE A 928 -11.96 28.60 -8.34
C ILE A 928 -12.06 27.92 -9.73
N PRO A 929 -11.98 28.68 -10.84
CA PRO A 929 -12.22 28.14 -12.17
C PRO A 929 -11.32 26.93 -12.49
N PHE A 930 -11.96 25.83 -12.88
CA PHE A 930 -11.26 24.63 -13.31
C PHE A 930 -10.64 24.81 -14.70
N GLN A 931 -9.55 24.09 -14.93
CA GLN A 931 -8.90 24.00 -16.21
C GLN A 931 -8.29 22.61 -16.39
N PHE A 932 -8.10 22.23 -17.65
CA PHE A 932 -7.30 21.07 -17.97
C PHE A 932 -5.83 21.33 -17.71
N HIS A 933 -5.14 20.36 -17.13
CA HIS A 933 -3.69 20.33 -17.04
C HIS A 933 -3.16 18.91 -17.10
N LEU A 934 -1.86 18.77 -17.37
CA LEU A 934 -1.17 17.50 -17.48
C LEU A 934 -0.21 17.33 -16.30
N GLU A 935 -0.14 16.12 -15.75
CA GLU A 935 0.86 15.71 -14.76
C GLU A 935 1.76 14.63 -15.39
N PRO A 936 2.93 15.00 -15.92
CA PRO A 936 3.84 14.06 -16.56
C PRO A 936 4.56 13.12 -15.59
N VAL A 937 4.92 11.93 -16.07
CA VAL A 937 5.86 11.04 -15.37
C VAL A 937 7.23 11.71 -15.32
N MET A 938 7.80 11.76 -14.13
CA MET A 938 9.02 12.53 -13.79
C MET A 938 10.23 12.30 -14.71
N ASP A 939 10.42 11.09 -15.23
CA ASP A 939 11.51 10.69 -16.13
C ASP A 939 11.07 10.44 -17.59
N GLN A 940 9.78 10.62 -17.91
CA GLN A 940 9.23 10.44 -19.26
C GLN A 940 8.02 11.37 -19.50
N GLN A 941 8.27 12.59 -19.98
CA GLN A 941 7.30 13.70 -19.93
C GLN A 941 6.13 13.60 -20.91
N ASN A 942 6.25 12.84 -22.02
CA ASN A 942 5.09 12.59 -22.90
C ASN A 942 4.10 11.62 -22.25
N LEU A 943 4.52 10.78 -21.30
CA LEU A 943 3.59 9.99 -20.51
C LEU A 943 3.00 10.86 -19.42
N ALA A 944 1.75 11.29 -19.56
CA ALA A 944 1.12 12.22 -18.62
C ALA A 944 -0.32 11.84 -18.29
N SER A 945 -0.73 12.13 -17.06
CA SER A 945 -2.15 12.06 -16.65
C SER A 945 -2.86 13.36 -16.95
N LEU A 946 -4.12 13.28 -17.38
CA LEU A 946 -4.98 14.43 -17.62
C LEU A 946 -5.79 14.75 -16.35
N PHE A 947 -5.80 16.02 -15.95
CA PHE A 947 -6.59 16.52 -14.84
C PHE A 947 -7.55 17.62 -15.28
N TYR A 948 -8.69 17.74 -14.60
CA TYR A 948 -9.58 18.91 -14.64
C TYR A 948 -9.76 19.43 -13.21
N GLY A 949 -9.17 20.58 -12.91
CA GLY A 949 -9.00 21.02 -11.51
C GLY A 949 -8.16 20.00 -10.71
N PRO A 950 -8.63 19.52 -9.54
CA PRO A 950 -7.91 18.50 -8.76
C PRO A 950 -8.16 17.05 -9.22
N ILE A 951 -9.06 16.85 -10.18
CA ILE A 951 -9.60 15.52 -10.51
C ILE A 951 -8.86 14.91 -11.69
N LEU A 952 -8.27 13.74 -11.45
CA LEU A 952 -7.67 12.92 -12.48
C LEU A 952 -8.78 12.29 -13.35
N LEU A 953 -8.65 12.47 -14.66
CA LEU A 953 -9.52 11.89 -15.66
C LEU A 953 -8.88 10.65 -16.27
N ALA A 954 -9.56 9.50 -16.18
CA ALA A 954 -9.10 8.25 -16.76
C ALA A 954 -9.81 7.98 -18.09
N ALA A 955 -9.03 7.64 -19.12
CA ALA A 955 -9.59 7.16 -20.38
C ALA A 955 -10.33 5.85 -20.11
N GLN A 956 -11.56 5.73 -20.61
CA GLN A 956 -12.31 4.48 -20.58
C GLN A 956 -11.84 3.59 -21.72
N GLU A 957 -11.49 2.35 -21.40
CA GLU A 957 -10.91 1.41 -22.33
C GLU A 957 -11.87 0.24 -22.54
N ASP A 958 -12.02 -0.20 -23.80
CA ASP A 958 -12.87 -1.35 -24.12
C ASP A 958 -12.08 -2.67 -24.12
N GLU A 959 -10.74 -2.59 -24.22
CA GLU A 959 -9.83 -3.72 -24.31
C GLU A 959 -8.54 -3.50 -23.49
N PRO A 960 -7.87 -4.59 -23.06
CA PRO A 960 -6.53 -4.50 -22.48
C PRO A 960 -5.53 -3.89 -23.47
N ARG A 961 -4.49 -3.21 -22.96
CA ARG A 961 -3.48 -2.53 -23.78
C ARG A 961 -2.06 -2.81 -23.29
N LYS A 962 -1.12 -2.85 -24.23
CA LYS A 962 0.32 -2.85 -23.94
C LYS A 962 0.94 -1.46 -24.05
N GLU A 963 0.44 -0.65 -24.99
CA GLU A 963 0.91 0.71 -25.25
C GLU A 963 0.02 1.75 -24.56
N TRP A 964 0.61 2.86 -24.12
CA TRP A 964 -0.16 3.99 -23.62
C TRP A 964 -1.00 4.59 -24.73
N ARG A 965 -2.22 4.99 -24.37
CA ARG A 965 -3.13 5.62 -25.31
C ARG A 965 -2.52 6.91 -25.85
N LYS A 966 -2.35 6.98 -27.16
CA LYS A 966 -1.88 8.18 -27.84
C LYS A 966 -2.97 9.24 -27.87
N VAL A 967 -2.61 10.47 -27.52
CA VAL A 967 -3.45 11.65 -27.66
C VAL A 967 -2.63 12.80 -28.23
N THR A 968 -3.28 13.65 -29.01
CA THR A 968 -2.69 14.87 -29.55
C THR A 968 -3.51 16.04 -29.03
N LEU A 969 -2.83 17.00 -28.40
CA LEU A 969 -3.46 18.14 -27.74
C LEU A 969 -2.87 19.45 -28.29
N ASN A 970 -3.67 20.50 -28.32
CA ASN A 970 -3.19 21.81 -28.76
C ASN A 970 -2.13 22.37 -27.78
N ALA A 971 -0.96 22.74 -28.30
CA ALA A 971 0.18 23.18 -27.49
C ALA A 971 -0.07 24.47 -26.69
N LYS A 972 -0.96 25.35 -27.17
CA LYS A 972 -1.26 26.65 -26.54
C LYS A 972 -2.41 26.57 -25.54
N ASN A 973 -3.37 25.67 -25.79
CA ASN A 973 -4.50 25.44 -24.91
C ASN A 973 -5.03 24.02 -25.10
N ILE A 974 -4.57 23.08 -24.28
CA ILE A 974 -4.95 21.67 -24.37
C ILE A 974 -6.47 21.44 -24.30
N GLY A 975 -7.22 22.35 -23.66
CA GLY A 975 -8.68 22.27 -23.57
C GLY A 975 -9.38 22.43 -24.93
N GLN A 976 -8.73 22.99 -25.95
CA GLN A 976 -9.30 23.08 -27.31
C GLN A 976 -9.42 21.72 -28.00
N SER A 977 -8.62 20.75 -27.58
CA SER A 977 -8.66 19.37 -28.10
C SER A 977 -9.62 18.46 -27.32
N ILE A 978 -10.31 19.00 -26.30
CA ILE A 978 -11.15 18.25 -25.38
C ILE A 978 -12.57 18.82 -25.46
N SER A 979 -13.54 17.96 -25.74
CA SER A 979 -14.96 18.30 -25.71
C SER A 979 -15.65 17.57 -24.56
N GLY A 980 -16.85 17.98 -24.15
CA GLY A 980 -17.59 17.28 -23.09
C GLY A 980 -18.44 18.19 -22.23
N ASP A 981 -18.87 17.63 -21.11
CA ASP A 981 -19.76 18.26 -20.13
C ASP A 981 -19.00 18.39 -18.79
N PRO A 982 -18.50 19.61 -18.47
CA PRO A 982 -17.78 19.86 -17.22
C PRO A 982 -18.58 19.57 -15.95
N GLU A 983 -19.90 19.80 -15.95
CA GLU A 983 -20.75 19.57 -14.78
C GLU A 983 -20.91 18.08 -14.46
N LYS A 984 -20.80 17.23 -15.50
CA LYS A 984 -20.76 15.77 -15.36
C LYS A 984 -19.35 15.21 -15.22
N LEU A 985 -18.33 16.05 -15.34
CA LEU A 985 -16.91 15.65 -15.43
C LEU A 985 -16.69 14.58 -16.52
N ASN A 986 -17.43 14.65 -17.62
CA ASN A 986 -17.39 13.67 -18.69
C ASN A 986 -16.89 14.32 -19.98
N PHE A 987 -15.72 13.89 -20.43
CA PHE A 987 -14.99 14.49 -21.54
C PHE A 987 -14.69 13.48 -22.64
N THR A 988 -14.44 13.97 -23.84
CA THR A 988 -14.13 13.17 -25.02
C THR A 988 -12.89 13.69 -25.73
N ILE A 989 -11.96 12.77 -26.03
CA ILE A 989 -10.79 13.02 -26.88
C ILE A 989 -10.74 11.89 -27.91
N ASN A 990 -10.74 12.22 -29.20
CA ASN A 990 -10.70 11.25 -30.30
C ASN A 990 -11.75 10.12 -30.18
N GLY A 991 -12.97 10.47 -29.76
CA GLY A 991 -14.08 9.51 -29.57
C GLY A 991 -14.00 8.65 -28.30
N VAL A 992 -12.97 8.82 -27.47
CA VAL A 992 -12.80 8.07 -26.21
C VAL A 992 -13.29 8.91 -25.04
N THR A 993 -14.06 8.30 -24.15
CA THR A 993 -14.57 8.94 -22.93
C THR A 993 -13.49 9.03 -21.85
N TYR A 994 -13.45 10.16 -21.15
CA TYR A 994 -12.62 10.44 -19.99
C TYR A 994 -13.53 10.90 -18.85
N LYS A 995 -13.42 10.25 -17.70
CA LYS A 995 -14.21 10.57 -16.50
C LYS A 995 -13.37 10.45 -15.24
N PRO A 996 -13.84 10.93 -14.06
CA PRO A 996 -13.06 10.85 -12.84
C PRO A 996 -12.60 9.43 -12.53
N PHE A 997 -11.35 9.29 -12.10
CA PHE A 997 -10.81 7.97 -11.82
C PHE A 997 -11.52 7.26 -10.65
N TYR A 998 -12.06 8.03 -9.71
CA TYR A 998 -12.87 7.50 -8.61
C TYR A 998 -14.25 6.96 -9.03
N ASP A 999 -14.73 7.27 -10.24
CA ASP A 999 -15.97 6.74 -10.83
C ASP A 999 -15.69 5.81 -12.03
N THR A 1000 -14.46 5.34 -12.15
CA THR A 1000 -14.01 4.41 -13.19
C THR A 1000 -13.88 3.00 -12.60
N TYR A 1001 -14.74 2.05 -12.98
CA TYR A 1001 -14.71 0.67 -12.48
C TYR A 1001 -14.33 -0.36 -13.55
N GLY A 1002 -14.46 0.00 -14.83
CA GLY A 1002 -14.02 -0.80 -15.97
C GLY A 1002 -12.53 -0.64 -16.27
N ARG A 1003 -12.14 -1.10 -17.47
CA ARG A 1003 -10.78 -0.93 -17.96
C ARG A 1003 -10.48 0.55 -18.21
N HIS A 1004 -9.25 0.94 -17.93
CA HIS A 1004 -8.88 2.34 -17.98
C HIS A 1004 -7.41 2.58 -18.28
N SER A 1005 -7.11 3.80 -18.74
CA SER A 1005 -5.74 4.33 -18.83
C SER A 1005 -5.66 5.65 -18.06
N VAL A 1006 -4.80 5.70 -17.04
CA VAL A 1006 -4.55 6.90 -16.22
C VAL A 1006 -3.45 7.78 -16.80
N TYR A 1007 -2.43 7.17 -17.38
CA TYR A 1007 -1.40 7.87 -18.15
C TYR A 1007 -1.67 7.72 -19.64
N LEU A 1008 -1.30 8.72 -20.41
CA LEU A 1008 -1.49 8.81 -21.85
C LEU A 1008 -0.15 9.13 -22.51
N ASP A 1009 0.07 8.68 -23.74
CA ASP A 1009 1.19 9.09 -24.58
C ASP A 1009 0.80 10.37 -25.33
N VAL A 1010 1.16 11.51 -24.77
CA VAL A 1010 0.72 12.83 -25.22
C VAL A 1010 1.71 13.44 -26.21
N SER A 1011 1.16 13.92 -27.33
CA SER A 1011 1.83 14.78 -28.31
C SER A 1011 1.14 16.15 -28.37
N LEU A 1012 1.88 17.17 -28.80
CA LEU A 1012 1.37 18.53 -28.95
C LEU A 1012 1.40 18.97 -30.42
N GLU A 1013 0.42 19.77 -30.84
CA GLU A 1013 0.34 20.40 -32.18
C GLU A 1013 0.04 21.90 -32.14
#